data_AF-A0A9D4AU76-F1
#
_entry.id   AF-A0A9D4AU76-F1
#
_cell.length_a   1.000
_cell.length_b   1.000
_cell.length_c   1.000
_cell.angle_alpha   90.00
_cell.angle_beta   90.00
_cell.angle_gamma   90.00
#
_symmetry.space_group_name_H-M   'P 1'
#
loop_
_entity.id
_entity.type
_entity.pdbx_description
1 polymer ?
#
loop_
_entity_poly.entity_id
_entity_poly.type
_entity_poly.pdbx_seq_one_letter_code
_entity_poly.pdbx_strand_id
1 'polypeptide(L)'
;MCGRRLKRSVAFWAFVFIRTVTGLAGEGRSVWKKDLNFSPVNGTQMFLYDTFPKKFLWGVGTGAFQVEGSWRKDGKGPSIWDHFVHSDFRDAASIDDSSNSYAFLDKDLSALDFLGVTFYQFSISWPRLFPAGVIANANEKGLHYYNTLIDSLVHRNIEPIVTLYHWDLPLALQEKYGGWKNESVIDIFNDYATFCFQIFGDRVKYWITIHNPYLVAWHGYGTGMHAPGERGKIAAVYTVGHNLIKAHAKVWHNYNTHFRPHQKGFLSITLGSHWIEPNKSDDTLDINKCQQSMERVLGWFAKPIHGDGDYPEELKNKLYYFLPNFTEAEKNYIKGTADFFAFSFGPNNFKPPNTLAKMGQNLSLNLREVLNWIKLEYTNPRILIAENGWFTDSHVKTEDTTAIYMMKNFINKVLQAIKNDRIDVFGYTAWSLLDGFEWQHAYSTRRGLFYVDFNSKQKERIPKSSALYYKEIIQENGFFLKESPAALQGQFPCDFSWGITESVLKAESVASSPQFCDPNLYLWNITGDGLLHQVKGVKLKTRPAQCTDFVSIKKQLDLLEKMKVTHYRFALDWSLILPNGDLSAINRQVLRYYRCVISELLKLNIKSMVTLYYPTHAYLGLPGPLLQRGGWLKQSTVQAFQNYAALCFQELGDLVKLWITINEPNRLSDVYNSSSNDTYQAAHNLLIAHARAWQIYDKQYRSFQHGLVSLSLHSDWAEPANPYFDSHLKAAERFLQFEIAWFADPIFKTGDYPAAMREYIVSKNKKGLSSSFLPYFTDEEKKLVKGAADFYALNHFTTRFVIHELQNGSWYEFDRDVQFLQDITCLSSPSRLAVVPWGMRKVLKWIKKTYGDIDVYITANGIDDQSLANDELRNYYLGKYTQEVLKAYHIDKVKIRGYYAFKLTEEKSKPRFGFFTSDSRAKSSIQIYNNLISSNGFPAEYSSDLCDQSEEKTECTFCLFLSQKKPLIFFGCCLFSTFVLLLTIIIFHKRKRRKLYRAKNFQHICPPFKKGHKATLN
;
A
#
# COMPACT_ATOMS: atom_id res chain seq x y z
N MET A 1 -44.19 66.65 14.54
CA MET A 1 -44.38 66.28 13.12
C MET A 1 -44.47 64.78 13.01
N CYS A 2 -45.69 64.30 12.85
CA CYS A 2 -46.07 62.90 12.75
C CYS A 2 -46.12 62.50 11.27
N GLY A 3 -45.77 61.24 10.96
CA GLY A 3 -46.17 60.60 9.71
C GLY A 3 -45.08 60.48 8.64
N ARG A 4 -44.45 59.29 8.59
CA ARG A 4 -44.17 58.47 7.39
C ARG A 4 -43.11 57.41 7.71
N ARG A 5 -43.53 56.38 8.44
CA ARG A 5 -42.75 55.15 8.63
C ARG A 5 -43.67 53.93 8.61
N LEU A 6 -44.45 53.78 7.55
CA LEU A 6 -45.18 52.55 7.22
C LEU A 6 -45.47 52.61 5.71
N LYS A 7 -45.24 51.50 4.97
CA LYS A 7 -45.25 51.37 3.49
C LYS A 7 -43.90 51.49 2.75
N ARG A 8 -42.83 50.88 3.25
CA ARG A 8 -41.74 50.37 2.38
C ARG A 8 -41.16 49.00 2.79
N SER A 9 -41.65 48.38 3.86
CA SER A 9 -41.08 47.12 4.39
C SER A 9 -41.80 45.84 3.94
N VAL A 10 -42.78 45.91 3.04
CA VAL A 10 -43.54 44.72 2.58
C VAL A 10 -43.16 44.30 1.16
N ALA A 11 -42.49 45.15 0.38
CA ALA A 11 -42.07 44.82 -0.99
C ALA A 11 -40.69 44.13 -1.10
N PHE A 12 -39.89 44.13 -0.02
CA PHE A 12 -38.55 43.53 -0.02
C PHE A 12 -38.50 42.11 0.58
N TRP A 13 -39.59 41.66 1.21
CA TRP A 13 -39.71 40.31 1.77
C TRP A 13 -40.46 39.32 0.86
N ALA A 14 -41.06 39.80 -0.24
CA ALA A 14 -41.76 38.94 -1.21
C ALA A 14 -40.84 38.40 -2.33
N PHE A 15 -39.60 38.88 -2.45
CA PHE A 15 -38.64 38.40 -3.47
C PHE A 15 -37.64 37.34 -2.96
N VAL A 16 -37.75 36.90 -1.70
CA VAL A 16 -36.86 35.88 -1.11
C VAL A 16 -37.54 34.51 -0.93
N PHE A 17 -38.83 34.38 -1.22
CA PHE A 17 -39.57 33.12 -1.06
C PHE A 17 -40.32 32.66 -2.32
N ILE A 18 -39.65 32.70 -3.48
CA ILE A 18 -39.95 31.77 -4.59
C ILE A 18 -38.61 31.35 -5.21
N ARG A 19 -37.84 30.52 -4.50
CA ARG A 19 -36.93 29.58 -5.17
C ARG A 19 -37.78 28.38 -5.54
N THR A 20 -38.34 28.39 -6.74
CA THR A 20 -38.83 27.18 -7.39
C THR A 20 -37.69 26.16 -7.40
N VAL A 21 -37.98 25.01 -6.81
CA VAL A 21 -37.09 23.86 -6.62
C VAL A 21 -36.85 23.21 -7.99
N THR A 22 -35.81 23.64 -8.68
CA THR A 22 -35.23 22.95 -9.85
C THR A 22 -33.72 23.16 -9.83
N GLY A 23 -32.94 22.07 -9.74
CA GLY A 23 -31.47 22.13 -9.83
C GLY A 23 -31.02 22.81 -11.12
N LEU A 24 -29.96 23.62 -11.04
CA LEU A 24 -29.39 24.32 -12.19
C LEU A 24 -28.43 23.38 -12.93
N ALA A 25 -28.66 23.15 -14.22
CA ALA A 25 -27.77 22.36 -15.06
C ALA A 25 -26.36 22.97 -15.12
N GLY A 26 -25.32 22.15 -14.98
CA GLY A 26 -23.91 22.54 -15.08
C GLY A 26 -23.19 22.76 -13.75
N GLU A 27 -23.85 22.56 -12.60
CA GLU A 27 -23.22 22.62 -11.27
C GLU A 27 -22.23 21.48 -11.02
N GLY A 28 -22.39 20.33 -11.70
CA GLY A 28 -21.50 19.17 -11.63
C GLY A 28 -20.07 19.48 -12.10
N ARG A 29 -19.88 20.56 -12.86
CA ARG A 29 -18.57 21.06 -13.27
C ARG A 29 -17.65 21.39 -12.08
N SER A 30 -18.23 21.70 -10.93
CA SER A 30 -17.47 22.00 -9.72
C SER A 30 -16.71 20.79 -9.15
N VAL A 31 -17.10 19.55 -9.48
CA VAL A 31 -16.41 18.33 -9.00
C VAL A 31 -14.94 18.30 -9.43
N TRP A 32 -14.63 18.80 -10.63
CA TRP A 32 -13.25 18.81 -11.14
C TRP A 32 -12.42 20.00 -10.64
N LYS A 33 -13.01 20.98 -9.93
CA LYS A 33 -12.24 22.07 -9.33
C LYS A 33 -11.48 21.51 -8.13
N LYS A 34 -10.24 21.09 -8.35
CA LYS A 34 -9.37 20.62 -7.26
C LYS A 34 -8.95 21.80 -6.38
N ASP A 35 -8.86 21.54 -5.08
CA ASP A 35 -8.22 22.46 -4.15
C ASP A 35 -6.71 22.49 -4.47
N LEU A 36 -6.14 23.68 -4.67
CA LEU A 36 -4.71 23.86 -4.96
C LEU A 36 -3.81 23.42 -3.78
N ASN A 37 -4.41 23.24 -2.59
CA ASN A 37 -3.77 22.71 -1.38
C ASN A 37 -4.00 21.20 -1.19
N PHE A 38 -4.15 20.44 -2.29
CA PHE A 38 -4.44 19.00 -2.23
C PHE A 38 -3.40 18.23 -1.39
N SER A 39 -3.87 17.73 -0.25
CA SER A 39 -3.11 16.83 0.61
C SER A 39 -3.07 15.42 0.01
N PRO A 40 -1.89 14.80 -0.21
CA PRO A 40 -1.80 13.38 -0.56
C PRO A 40 -2.32 12.46 0.55
N VAL A 41 -2.53 12.99 1.75
CA VAL A 41 -3.00 12.32 2.97
C VAL A 41 -4.41 12.82 3.33
N ASN A 42 -5.19 13.24 2.34
CA ASN A 42 -6.55 13.68 2.60
C ASN A 42 -7.36 12.53 3.23
N GLY A 43 -7.69 12.68 4.52
CA GLY A 43 -8.41 11.67 5.29
C GLY A 43 -9.75 11.29 4.68
N THR A 44 -10.35 12.18 3.89
CA THR A 44 -11.60 11.88 3.18
C THR A 44 -11.39 10.94 1.99
N GLN A 45 -10.18 10.85 1.43
CA GLN A 45 -9.86 10.04 0.25
C GLN A 45 -9.18 8.71 0.58
N MET A 46 -8.64 8.59 1.79
CA MET A 46 -8.10 7.34 2.32
C MET A 46 -9.16 6.24 2.39
N PHE A 47 -8.69 4.99 2.39
CA PHE A 47 -9.57 3.85 2.61
C PHE A 47 -10.29 3.97 3.95
N LEU A 48 -11.62 4.00 3.89
CA LEU A 48 -12.45 4.18 5.06
C LEU A 48 -12.82 2.81 5.66
N TYR A 49 -12.38 2.56 6.89
CA TYR A 49 -12.80 1.40 7.68
C TYR A 49 -14.00 1.81 8.55
N ASP A 50 -15.20 1.58 8.03
CA ASP A 50 -16.46 1.88 8.71
C ASP A 50 -17.58 1.01 8.12
N THR A 51 -18.76 1.13 8.73
CA THR A 51 -20.00 0.47 8.34
C THR A 51 -20.88 1.37 7.50
N PHE A 52 -21.61 0.74 6.58
CA PHE A 52 -22.71 1.35 5.87
C PHE A 52 -23.90 1.63 6.80
N PRO A 53 -24.84 2.50 6.41
CA PRO A 53 -26.08 2.71 7.16
C PRO A 53 -26.77 1.39 7.51
N LYS A 54 -27.42 1.29 8.67
CA LYS A 54 -28.01 0.03 9.18
C LYS A 54 -29.05 -0.64 8.26
N LYS A 55 -29.67 0.11 7.34
CA LYS A 55 -30.66 -0.38 6.38
C LYS A 55 -30.16 -0.32 4.93
N PHE A 56 -28.84 -0.35 4.75
CA PHE A 56 -28.25 -0.36 3.43
C PHE A 56 -28.58 -1.67 2.71
N LEU A 57 -29.03 -1.56 1.47
CA LEU A 57 -29.43 -2.73 0.68
C LEU A 57 -28.22 -3.29 -0.06
N TRP A 58 -27.88 -4.54 0.24
CA TRP A 58 -26.87 -5.30 -0.49
C TRP A 58 -27.55 -6.28 -1.44
N GLY A 59 -27.18 -6.22 -2.71
CA GLY A 59 -27.77 -7.10 -3.72
C GLY A 59 -26.79 -7.52 -4.79
N VAL A 60 -27.32 -8.32 -5.70
CA VAL A 60 -26.58 -8.87 -6.84
C VAL A 60 -27.51 -8.93 -8.05
N GLY A 61 -26.96 -8.80 -9.25
CA GLY A 61 -27.74 -8.63 -10.47
C GLY A 61 -27.48 -9.65 -11.59
N THR A 62 -28.49 -9.89 -12.42
CA THR A 62 -28.41 -10.64 -13.69
C THR A 62 -29.28 -10.00 -14.79
N GLY A 63 -28.91 -10.23 -16.04
CA GLY A 63 -29.75 -9.97 -17.22
C GLY A 63 -30.26 -11.28 -17.82
N ALA A 64 -31.52 -11.32 -18.25
CA ALA A 64 -32.19 -12.53 -18.73
C ALA A 64 -31.44 -13.19 -19.88
N PHE A 65 -31.11 -12.43 -20.94
CA PHE A 65 -30.37 -12.96 -22.08
C PHE A 65 -29.00 -13.52 -21.69
N GLN A 66 -28.36 -12.94 -20.67
CA GLN A 66 -27.04 -13.36 -20.23
C GLN A 66 -27.07 -14.73 -19.56
N VAL A 67 -28.11 -15.04 -18.76
CA VAL A 67 -28.08 -16.19 -17.84
C VAL A 67 -29.18 -17.24 -18.06
N GLU A 68 -30.32 -16.89 -18.67
CA GLU A 68 -31.47 -17.82 -18.76
C GLU A 68 -31.22 -18.99 -19.71
N GLY A 69 -30.62 -18.73 -20.88
CA GLY A 69 -30.54 -19.70 -21.98
C GLY A 69 -31.92 -20.15 -22.47
N SER A 70 -32.00 -21.36 -23.03
CA SER A 70 -33.27 -21.99 -23.43
C SER A 70 -34.10 -21.11 -24.37
N TRP A 71 -33.46 -20.57 -25.42
CA TRP A 71 -33.99 -19.46 -26.20
C TRP A 71 -35.24 -19.75 -27.04
N ARG A 72 -35.51 -21.03 -27.38
CA ARG A 72 -36.74 -21.51 -28.06
C ARG A 72 -37.59 -22.47 -27.20
N LYS A 73 -37.20 -22.68 -25.94
CA LYS A 73 -37.88 -23.65 -25.07
C LYS A 73 -39.24 -23.13 -24.64
N ASP A 74 -40.19 -24.05 -24.46
CA ASP A 74 -41.52 -23.79 -23.91
C ASP A 74 -42.26 -22.61 -24.56
N GLY A 75 -42.14 -22.45 -25.88
CA GLY A 75 -42.86 -21.43 -26.64
C GLY A 75 -42.29 -20.01 -26.55
N LYS A 76 -41.09 -19.80 -25.99
CA LYS A 76 -40.40 -18.50 -26.06
C LYS A 76 -40.17 -18.07 -27.51
N GLY A 77 -40.49 -16.82 -27.82
CA GLY A 77 -40.19 -16.19 -29.11
C GLY A 77 -38.71 -15.76 -29.23
N PRO A 78 -38.21 -15.55 -30.47
CA PRO A 78 -36.88 -14.99 -30.67
C PRO A 78 -36.84 -13.50 -30.28
N SER A 79 -35.76 -13.10 -29.63
CA SER A 79 -35.36 -11.71 -29.41
C SER A 79 -34.49 -11.21 -30.57
N ILE A 80 -34.25 -9.90 -30.62
CA ILE A 80 -33.27 -9.30 -31.52
C ILE A 80 -31.86 -9.83 -31.28
N TRP A 81 -31.51 -10.19 -30.04
CA TRP A 81 -30.21 -10.78 -29.73
C TRP A 81 -30.11 -12.22 -30.18
N ASP A 82 -31.19 -12.99 -30.10
CA ASP A 82 -31.22 -14.35 -30.68
C ASP A 82 -30.91 -14.28 -32.18
N HIS A 83 -31.54 -13.36 -32.92
CA HIS A 83 -31.25 -13.16 -34.35
C HIS A 83 -29.81 -12.69 -34.59
N PHE A 84 -29.36 -11.67 -33.85
CA PHE A 84 -28.04 -11.07 -34.01
C PHE A 84 -26.90 -12.05 -33.71
N VAL A 85 -27.03 -12.89 -32.68
CA VAL A 85 -26.04 -13.92 -32.35
C VAL A 85 -25.94 -14.95 -33.48
N HIS A 86 -27.08 -15.38 -34.03
CA HIS A 86 -27.11 -16.36 -35.12
C HIS A 86 -26.65 -15.82 -36.47
N SER A 87 -26.76 -14.51 -36.71
CA SER A 87 -26.30 -13.88 -37.95
C SER A 87 -24.80 -13.58 -37.92
N ASP A 88 -24.29 -13.07 -36.79
CA ASP A 88 -22.96 -12.43 -36.73
C ASP A 88 -21.89 -13.30 -36.04
N PHE A 89 -22.26 -14.34 -35.29
CA PHE A 89 -21.31 -15.21 -34.57
C PHE A 89 -21.21 -16.60 -35.21
N ARG A 90 -19.98 -17.04 -35.50
CA ARG A 90 -19.68 -18.29 -36.24
C ARG A 90 -20.06 -19.59 -35.51
N ASP A 91 -20.28 -19.56 -34.19
CA ASP A 91 -20.55 -20.74 -33.32
C ASP A 91 -21.83 -20.59 -32.46
N ALA A 92 -22.92 -20.06 -33.05
CA ALA A 92 -24.17 -19.73 -32.34
C ALA A 92 -24.78 -20.89 -31.51
N ALA A 93 -24.68 -22.14 -31.97
CA ALA A 93 -25.27 -23.29 -31.28
C ALA A 93 -24.65 -23.59 -29.89
N SER A 94 -23.40 -23.17 -29.65
CA SER A 94 -22.75 -23.28 -28.33
C SER A 94 -23.19 -22.20 -27.33
N ILE A 95 -23.93 -21.20 -27.82
CA ILE A 95 -24.28 -19.97 -27.10
C ILE A 95 -25.70 -20.01 -26.52
N ASP A 96 -26.59 -20.77 -27.15
CA ASP A 96 -28.03 -20.91 -26.86
C ASP A 96 -28.39 -21.26 -25.40
N ASP A 97 -27.45 -21.87 -24.71
CA ASP A 97 -27.68 -22.57 -23.46
C ASP A 97 -27.10 -21.82 -22.25
N SER A 98 -26.14 -20.91 -22.47
CA SER A 98 -25.46 -20.06 -21.47
C SER A 98 -25.34 -20.72 -20.08
N SER A 99 -25.68 -20.01 -19.01
CA SER A 99 -25.74 -20.49 -17.62
C SER A 99 -26.96 -21.37 -17.34
N ASN A 100 -27.95 -21.39 -18.24
CA ASN A 100 -29.20 -22.17 -18.16
C ASN A 100 -30.02 -21.97 -16.88
N SER A 101 -30.12 -20.72 -16.42
CA SER A 101 -30.89 -20.35 -15.21
C SER A 101 -32.36 -20.72 -15.32
N TYR A 102 -32.93 -20.72 -16.54
CA TYR A 102 -34.31 -21.13 -16.78
C TYR A 102 -34.58 -22.59 -16.36
N ALA A 103 -33.60 -23.48 -16.50
CA ALA A 103 -33.70 -24.87 -16.06
C ALA A 103 -33.13 -25.11 -14.64
N PHE A 104 -32.27 -24.22 -14.15
CA PHE A 104 -31.50 -24.41 -12.91
C PHE A 104 -31.75 -23.33 -11.85
N LEU A 105 -33.02 -22.93 -11.70
CA LEU A 105 -33.46 -21.93 -10.72
C LEU A 105 -32.96 -22.24 -9.29
N ASP A 106 -33.06 -23.49 -8.85
CA ASP A 106 -32.64 -23.89 -7.49
C ASP A 106 -31.15 -23.64 -7.22
N LYS A 107 -30.32 -23.73 -8.27
CA LYS A 107 -28.87 -23.47 -8.16
C LYS A 107 -28.57 -21.99 -7.99
N ASP A 108 -29.32 -21.14 -8.67
CA ASP A 108 -29.20 -19.69 -8.53
C ASP A 108 -29.71 -19.22 -7.17
N LEU A 109 -30.83 -19.78 -6.70
CA LEU A 109 -31.34 -19.52 -5.35
C LEU A 109 -30.33 -19.94 -4.27
N SER A 110 -29.68 -21.10 -4.44
CA SER A 110 -28.61 -21.55 -3.52
C SER A 110 -27.40 -20.60 -3.51
N ALA A 111 -27.07 -20.00 -4.66
CA ALA A 111 -26.02 -19.00 -4.78
C ALA A 111 -26.39 -17.68 -4.07
N LEU A 112 -27.65 -17.27 -4.13
CA LEU A 112 -28.17 -16.11 -3.38
C LEU A 112 -28.12 -16.35 -1.87
N ASP A 113 -28.56 -17.54 -1.43
CA ASP A 113 -28.51 -17.97 -0.03
C ASP A 113 -27.06 -17.99 0.49
N PHE A 114 -26.12 -18.44 -0.35
CA PHE A 114 -24.70 -18.44 -0.01
C PHE A 114 -24.15 -17.04 0.26
N LEU A 115 -24.51 -16.04 -0.56
CA LEU A 115 -24.07 -14.65 -0.41
C LEU A 115 -24.73 -13.94 0.77
N GLY A 116 -25.99 -14.29 1.09
CA GLY A 116 -26.77 -13.62 2.13
C GLY A 116 -27.23 -12.21 1.73
N VAL A 117 -27.51 -12.00 0.43
CA VAL A 117 -27.99 -10.71 -0.10
C VAL A 117 -29.39 -10.35 0.41
N THR A 118 -29.68 -9.06 0.46
CA THR A 118 -31.00 -8.51 0.84
C THR A 118 -31.95 -8.33 -0.34
N PHE A 119 -31.42 -8.19 -1.55
CA PHE A 119 -32.22 -8.11 -2.77
C PHE A 119 -31.53 -8.80 -3.95
N TYR A 120 -32.34 -9.22 -4.91
CA TYR A 120 -31.87 -9.77 -6.17
C TYR A 120 -32.46 -8.99 -7.33
N GLN A 121 -31.59 -8.45 -8.19
CA GLN A 121 -31.98 -7.77 -9.41
C GLN A 121 -31.94 -8.74 -10.58
N PHE A 122 -33.07 -8.94 -11.25
CA PHE A 122 -33.14 -9.74 -12.48
C PHE A 122 -34.03 -9.06 -13.51
N SER A 123 -33.93 -9.46 -14.78
CA SER A 123 -34.84 -8.98 -15.81
C SER A 123 -35.83 -10.05 -16.25
N ILE A 124 -37.02 -9.61 -16.65
CA ILE A 124 -38.00 -10.48 -17.31
C ILE A 124 -37.70 -10.45 -18.81
N SER A 125 -37.63 -11.62 -19.43
CA SER A 125 -37.50 -11.71 -20.88
C SER A 125 -38.84 -11.49 -21.57
N TRP A 126 -38.99 -10.32 -22.19
CA TRP A 126 -40.20 -9.95 -22.90
C TRP A 126 -40.65 -11.02 -23.92
N PRO A 127 -39.80 -11.54 -24.83
CA PRO A 127 -40.23 -12.56 -25.78
C PRO A 127 -40.48 -13.94 -25.15
N ARG A 128 -40.07 -14.17 -23.89
CA ARG A 128 -40.46 -15.37 -23.15
C ARG A 128 -41.90 -15.30 -22.67
N LEU A 129 -42.34 -14.14 -22.17
CA LEU A 129 -43.74 -13.92 -21.76
C LEU A 129 -44.67 -13.70 -22.96
N PHE A 130 -44.26 -12.87 -23.91
CA PHE A 130 -45.04 -12.54 -25.11
C PHE A 130 -44.19 -12.78 -26.36
N PRO A 131 -44.26 -13.97 -26.98
CA PRO A 131 -43.40 -14.35 -28.11
C PRO A 131 -43.44 -13.40 -29.31
N ALA A 132 -44.59 -12.78 -29.59
CA ALA A 132 -44.77 -11.78 -30.65
C ALA A 132 -44.64 -10.32 -30.15
N GLY A 133 -44.33 -10.12 -28.87
CA GLY A 133 -44.21 -8.83 -28.19
C GLY A 133 -45.53 -8.14 -27.83
N VAL A 134 -46.57 -8.26 -28.66
CA VAL A 134 -47.91 -7.75 -28.35
C VAL A 134 -48.63 -8.61 -27.32
N ILE A 135 -49.46 -7.99 -26.47
CA ILE A 135 -50.29 -8.72 -25.51
C ILE A 135 -51.39 -9.46 -26.26
N ALA A 136 -51.21 -10.77 -26.37
CA ALA A 136 -52.23 -11.73 -26.74
C ALA A 136 -52.36 -12.73 -25.57
N ASN A 137 -52.07 -14.02 -25.80
CA ASN A 137 -51.97 -15.00 -24.73
C ASN A 137 -50.54 -15.00 -24.17
N ALA A 138 -50.40 -14.77 -22.87
CA ALA A 138 -49.13 -14.91 -22.17
C ALA A 138 -48.66 -16.38 -22.22
N ASN A 139 -47.37 -16.59 -22.41
CA ASN A 139 -46.78 -17.91 -22.33
C ASN A 139 -46.81 -18.41 -20.88
N GLU A 140 -47.69 -19.39 -20.59
CA GLU A 140 -47.90 -19.94 -19.25
C GLU A 140 -46.62 -20.48 -18.61
N LYS A 141 -45.71 -21.09 -19.39
CA LYS A 141 -44.46 -21.65 -18.87
C LYS A 141 -43.46 -20.56 -18.48
N GLY A 142 -43.33 -19.53 -19.31
CA GLY A 142 -42.55 -18.34 -18.98
C GLY A 142 -43.09 -17.62 -17.75
N LEU A 143 -44.42 -17.48 -17.66
CA LEU A 143 -45.09 -16.89 -16.52
C LEU A 143 -44.87 -17.70 -15.23
N HIS A 144 -44.99 -19.03 -15.31
CA HIS A 144 -44.74 -19.92 -14.19
C HIS A 144 -43.30 -19.78 -13.67
N TYR A 145 -42.30 -19.70 -14.56
CA TYR A 145 -40.91 -19.51 -14.16
C TYR A 145 -40.70 -18.24 -13.31
N TYR A 146 -41.18 -17.08 -13.78
CA TYR A 146 -41.01 -15.82 -13.04
C TYR A 146 -41.82 -15.78 -11.74
N ASN A 147 -43.02 -16.36 -11.70
CA ASN A 147 -43.77 -16.52 -10.45
C ASN A 147 -42.99 -17.36 -9.44
N THR A 148 -42.50 -18.53 -9.85
CA THR A 148 -41.73 -19.43 -8.99
C THR A 148 -40.45 -18.76 -8.48
N LEU A 149 -39.74 -18.01 -9.33
CA LEU A 149 -38.57 -17.22 -8.92
C LEU A 149 -38.96 -16.18 -7.86
N ILE A 150 -39.97 -15.34 -8.13
CA ILE A 150 -40.38 -14.27 -7.22
C ILE A 150 -40.90 -14.84 -5.88
N ASP A 151 -41.70 -15.90 -5.92
CA ASP A 151 -42.18 -16.59 -4.71
C ASP A 151 -41.01 -17.15 -3.88
N SER A 152 -40.02 -17.73 -4.56
CA SER A 152 -38.83 -18.28 -3.92
C SER A 152 -37.95 -17.20 -3.28
N LEU A 153 -37.87 -16.00 -3.87
CA LEU A 153 -37.16 -14.84 -3.31
C LEU A 153 -37.89 -14.28 -2.08
N VAL A 154 -39.21 -14.07 -2.19
CA VAL A 154 -40.03 -13.59 -1.07
C VAL A 154 -39.98 -14.56 0.11
N HIS A 155 -40.03 -15.88 -0.14
CA HIS A 155 -39.90 -16.90 0.91
C HIS A 155 -38.55 -16.83 1.65
N ARG A 156 -37.49 -16.37 0.97
CA ARG A 156 -36.14 -16.18 1.53
C ARG A 156 -35.93 -14.79 2.14
N ASN A 157 -36.93 -13.92 2.14
CA ASN A 157 -36.83 -12.50 2.50
C ASN A 157 -35.81 -11.74 1.64
N ILE A 158 -35.68 -12.12 0.36
CA ILE A 158 -34.89 -11.41 -0.63
C ILE A 158 -35.85 -10.55 -1.44
N GLU A 159 -35.66 -9.23 -1.41
CA GLU A 159 -36.49 -8.30 -2.18
C GLU A 159 -36.20 -8.43 -3.68
N PRO A 160 -37.21 -8.65 -4.54
CA PRO A 160 -37.02 -8.67 -5.98
C PRO A 160 -36.94 -7.24 -6.53
N ILE A 161 -35.87 -6.93 -7.25
CA ILE A 161 -35.76 -5.74 -8.10
C ILE A 161 -35.91 -6.19 -9.55
N VAL A 162 -37.05 -5.87 -10.17
CA VAL A 162 -37.38 -6.41 -11.50
C VAL A 162 -37.11 -5.38 -12.59
N THR A 163 -36.30 -5.77 -13.57
CA THR A 163 -36.06 -5.00 -14.79
C THR A 163 -36.98 -5.50 -15.90
N LEU A 164 -37.81 -4.60 -16.46
CA LEU A 164 -38.77 -4.97 -17.51
C LEU A 164 -38.10 -5.19 -18.87
N TYR A 165 -37.11 -4.37 -19.21
CA TYR A 165 -36.40 -4.45 -20.49
C TYR A 165 -34.89 -4.42 -20.30
N HIS A 166 -34.23 -5.52 -20.67
CA HIS A 166 -32.77 -5.66 -20.65
C HIS A 166 -32.27 -6.10 -22.03
N TRP A 167 -32.54 -5.24 -23.03
CA TRP A 167 -32.03 -5.29 -24.39
C TRP A 167 -32.61 -6.39 -25.29
N ASP A 168 -33.47 -7.24 -24.76
CA ASP A 168 -34.02 -8.43 -25.40
C ASP A 168 -35.38 -8.18 -26.07
N LEU A 169 -35.46 -7.18 -26.94
CA LEU A 169 -36.68 -6.85 -27.69
C LEU A 169 -37.17 -8.06 -28.51
N PRO A 170 -38.47 -8.40 -28.49
CA PRO A 170 -39.03 -9.43 -29.37
C PRO A 170 -38.75 -9.11 -30.84
N LEU A 171 -38.21 -10.08 -31.59
CA LEU A 171 -37.82 -9.91 -32.99
C LEU A 171 -39.01 -9.46 -33.86
N ALA A 172 -40.21 -9.97 -33.57
CA ALA A 172 -41.43 -9.59 -34.28
C ALA A 172 -41.70 -8.08 -34.25
N LEU A 173 -41.35 -7.38 -33.16
CA LEU A 173 -41.50 -5.92 -33.06
C LEU A 173 -40.43 -5.19 -33.88
N GLN A 174 -39.22 -5.74 -33.92
CA GLN A 174 -38.14 -5.20 -34.76
C GLN A 174 -38.47 -5.33 -36.25
N GLU A 175 -38.94 -6.49 -36.69
CA GLU A 175 -39.26 -6.75 -38.10
C GLU A 175 -40.50 -5.99 -38.57
N LYS A 176 -41.56 -5.95 -37.76
CA LYS A 176 -42.83 -5.33 -38.16
C LYS A 176 -42.82 -3.81 -38.07
N TYR A 177 -42.22 -3.25 -37.02
CA TYR A 177 -42.30 -1.81 -36.72
C TYR A 177 -40.96 -1.10 -36.85
N GLY A 178 -39.84 -1.81 -36.98
CA GLY A 178 -38.49 -1.24 -36.88
C GLY A 178 -38.00 -1.07 -35.44
N GLY A 179 -38.66 -1.74 -34.48
CA GLY A 179 -38.33 -1.71 -33.05
C GLY A 179 -38.43 -0.31 -32.46
N TRP A 180 -37.47 0.06 -31.62
CA TRP A 180 -37.47 1.35 -30.91
C TRP A 180 -37.40 2.59 -31.80
N LYS A 181 -37.18 2.44 -33.12
CA LYS A 181 -37.28 3.56 -34.06
C LYS A 181 -38.72 4.07 -34.22
N ASN A 182 -39.71 3.24 -33.90
CA ASN A 182 -41.12 3.53 -34.11
C ASN A 182 -41.83 3.82 -32.77
N GLU A 183 -42.53 4.95 -32.73
CA GLU A 183 -43.31 5.42 -31.58
C GLU A 183 -44.36 4.40 -31.12
N SER A 184 -44.92 3.59 -32.03
CA SER A 184 -45.94 2.58 -31.70
C SER A 184 -45.47 1.59 -30.62
N VAL A 185 -44.16 1.39 -30.49
CA VAL A 185 -43.57 0.49 -29.47
C VAL A 185 -43.73 1.05 -28.06
N ILE A 186 -43.94 2.36 -27.88
CA ILE A 186 -44.19 2.99 -26.58
C ILE A 186 -45.44 2.40 -25.92
N ASP A 187 -46.53 2.27 -26.69
CA ASP A 187 -47.79 1.72 -26.20
C ASP A 187 -47.68 0.22 -25.95
N ILE A 188 -47.06 -0.50 -26.89
CA ILE A 188 -46.83 -1.95 -26.79
C ILE A 188 -45.98 -2.30 -25.55
N PHE A 189 -44.95 -1.50 -25.25
CA PHE A 189 -44.14 -1.65 -24.05
C PHE A 189 -44.93 -1.31 -22.77
N ASN A 190 -45.79 -0.29 -22.81
CA ASN A 190 -46.65 0.04 -21.69
C ASN A 190 -47.68 -1.06 -21.40
N ASP A 191 -48.23 -1.71 -22.42
CA ASP A 191 -49.13 -2.85 -22.25
C ASP A 191 -48.39 -3.99 -21.55
N TYR A 192 -47.20 -4.36 -22.05
CA TYR A 192 -46.33 -5.36 -21.43
C TYR A 192 -46.03 -5.04 -19.95
N ALA A 193 -45.65 -3.79 -19.65
CA ALA A 193 -45.41 -3.34 -18.29
C ALA A 193 -46.67 -3.45 -17.41
N THR A 194 -47.84 -3.08 -17.94
CA THR A 194 -49.13 -3.19 -17.24
C THR A 194 -49.40 -4.63 -16.80
N PHE A 195 -49.18 -5.60 -17.69
CA PHE A 195 -49.32 -7.02 -17.37
C PHE A 195 -48.35 -7.43 -16.25
N CYS A 196 -47.06 -7.05 -16.37
CA CYS A 196 -46.08 -7.36 -15.33
C CYS A 196 -46.47 -6.77 -13.96
N PHE A 197 -46.98 -5.54 -13.92
CA PHE A 197 -47.44 -4.92 -12.66
C PHE A 197 -48.64 -5.62 -12.08
N GLN A 198 -49.62 -6.03 -12.90
CA GLN A 198 -50.80 -6.76 -12.45
C GLN A 198 -50.44 -8.12 -11.83
N ILE A 199 -49.50 -8.83 -12.45
CA ILE A 199 -49.21 -10.22 -12.10
C ILE A 199 -48.15 -10.34 -10.99
N PHE A 200 -47.13 -9.48 -10.99
CA PHE A 200 -45.99 -9.59 -10.08
C PHE A 200 -45.91 -8.45 -9.05
N GLY A 201 -46.64 -7.35 -9.24
CA GLY A 201 -46.50 -6.14 -8.43
C GLY A 201 -47.02 -6.22 -6.99
N ASP A 202 -47.74 -7.29 -6.66
CA ASP A 202 -48.08 -7.63 -5.27
C ASP A 202 -46.81 -7.94 -4.45
N ARG A 203 -45.85 -8.64 -5.07
CA ARG A 203 -44.59 -9.12 -4.49
C ARG A 203 -43.38 -8.26 -4.84
N VAL A 204 -43.43 -7.46 -5.91
CA VAL A 204 -42.32 -6.62 -6.37
C VAL A 204 -42.47 -5.17 -5.93
N LYS A 205 -41.50 -4.66 -5.15
CA LYS A 205 -41.48 -3.28 -4.65
C LYS A 205 -40.51 -2.36 -5.37
N TYR A 206 -39.59 -2.89 -6.18
CA TYR A 206 -38.65 -2.08 -6.95
C TYR A 206 -38.68 -2.48 -8.42
N TRP A 207 -38.98 -1.53 -9.28
CA TRP A 207 -39.09 -1.69 -10.72
C TRP A 207 -38.06 -0.85 -11.44
N ILE A 208 -37.42 -1.44 -12.45
CA ILE A 208 -36.59 -0.76 -13.43
C ILE A 208 -37.24 -0.95 -14.80
N THR A 209 -37.55 0.13 -15.51
CA THR A 209 -38.18 -0.01 -16.84
C THR A 209 -37.17 -0.51 -17.86
N ILE A 210 -36.08 0.22 -18.04
CA ILE A 210 -35.08 -0.02 -19.08
C ILE A 210 -33.71 -0.03 -18.43
N HIS A 211 -32.93 -1.06 -18.73
CA HIS A 211 -31.54 -1.11 -18.33
C HIS A 211 -30.66 -0.39 -19.37
N ASN A 212 -29.94 0.64 -18.96
CA ASN A 212 -28.89 1.33 -19.71
C ASN A 212 -29.32 1.73 -21.15
N PRO A 213 -30.31 2.63 -21.29
CA PRO A 213 -30.87 3.01 -22.60
C PRO A 213 -29.84 3.64 -23.55
N TYR A 214 -28.76 4.21 -23.00
CA TYR A 214 -27.63 4.73 -23.77
C TYR A 214 -27.05 3.68 -24.72
N LEU A 215 -26.73 2.49 -24.19
CA LEU A 215 -26.12 1.43 -24.98
C LEU A 215 -27.10 0.86 -26.01
N VAL A 216 -28.38 0.73 -25.66
CA VAL A 216 -29.45 0.30 -26.59
C VAL A 216 -29.49 1.22 -27.82
N ALA A 217 -29.50 2.53 -27.61
CA ALA A 217 -29.55 3.50 -28.70
C ALA A 217 -28.20 3.59 -29.45
N TRP A 218 -27.10 3.79 -28.72
CA TRP A 218 -25.79 4.06 -29.29
C TRP A 218 -25.17 2.84 -29.97
N HIS A 219 -25.17 1.68 -29.31
CA HIS A 219 -24.59 0.47 -29.88
C HIS A 219 -25.53 -0.31 -30.76
N GLY A 220 -26.85 -0.22 -30.54
CA GLY A 220 -27.85 -0.85 -31.38
C GLY A 220 -28.01 -0.18 -32.75
N TYR A 221 -27.90 1.15 -32.82
CA TYR A 221 -28.21 1.93 -34.04
C TYR A 221 -27.11 2.90 -34.51
N GLY A 222 -26.08 3.13 -33.69
CA GLY A 222 -24.95 4.00 -34.03
C GLY A 222 -23.74 3.18 -34.48
N THR A 223 -23.16 2.41 -33.56
CA THR A 223 -21.97 1.58 -33.83
C THR A 223 -22.30 0.21 -34.42
N GLY A 224 -23.53 -0.27 -34.25
CA GLY A 224 -23.96 -1.63 -34.64
C GLY A 224 -23.14 -2.73 -33.99
N MET A 225 -22.80 -2.56 -32.70
CA MET A 225 -22.10 -3.58 -31.90
C MET A 225 -23.07 -4.41 -31.05
N HIS A 226 -24.24 -3.85 -30.74
CA HIS A 226 -25.32 -4.54 -30.06
C HIS A 226 -26.46 -4.76 -31.04
N ALA A 227 -27.33 -5.73 -30.74
CA ALA A 227 -28.56 -5.91 -31.49
C ALA A 227 -29.39 -4.60 -31.49
N PRO A 228 -30.00 -4.20 -32.62
CA PRO A 228 -30.15 -4.94 -33.88
C PRO A 228 -29.00 -4.80 -34.89
N GLY A 229 -27.88 -4.17 -34.54
CA GLY A 229 -26.68 -4.12 -35.40
C GLY A 229 -26.67 -3.04 -36.48
N GLU A 230 -27.56 -2.03 -36.39
CA GLU A 230 -27.63 -0.95 -37.37
C GLU A 230 -26.45 0.04 -37.22
N ARG A 231 -25.90 0.53 -38.34
CA ARG A 231 -24.73 1.42 -38.38
C ARG A 231 -25.00 2.72 -39.14
N GLY A 232 -24.37 3.80 -38.69
CA GLY A 232 -24.18 5.02 -39.50
C GLY A 232 -25.37 5.97 -39.64
N LYS A 233 -26.50 5.71 -38.98
CA LYS A 233 -27.69 6.58 -39.01
C LYS A 233 -27.87 7.32 -37.68
N ILE A 234 -27.15 8.43 -37.52
CA ILE A 234 -27.17 9.26 -36.29
C ILE A 234 -28.60 9.68 -35.89
N ALA A 235 -29.47 10.00 -36.86
CA ALA A 235 -30.87 10.31 -36.58
C ALA A 235 -31.59 9.16 -35.85
N ALA A 236 -31.38 7.91 -36.28
CA ALA A 236 -32.02 6.74 -35.66
C ALA A 236 -31.58 6.55 -34.20
N VAL A 237 -30.31 6.84 -33.87
CA VAL A 237 -29.79 6.78 -32.49
C VAL A 237 -30.60 7.71 -31.58
N TYR A 238 -30.79 8.97 -31.98
CA TYR A 238 -31.50 9.94 -31.16
C TYR A 238 -33.02 9.74 -31.18
N THR A 239 -33.61 9.26 -32.29
CA THR A 239 -35.02 8.82 -32.33
C THR A 239 -35.28 7.67 -31.36
N VAL A 240 -34.40 6.66 -31.34
CA VAL A 240 -34.50 5.52 -30.42
C VAL A 240 -34.38 5.99 -28.97
N GLY A 241 -33.38 6.82 -28.66
CA GLY A 241 -33.25 7.39 -27.32
C GLY A 241 -34.47 8.21 -26.89
N HIS A 242 -35.07 8.97 -27.81
CA HIS A 242 -36.30 9.73 -27.57
C HIS A 242 -37.49 8.83 -27.26
N ASN A 243 -37.71 7.77 -28.04
CA ASN A 243 -38.78 6.82 -27.81
C ASN A 243 -38.60 6.02 -26.51
N LEU A 244 -37.36 5.67 -26.15
CA LEU A 244 -37.05 5.01 -24.87
C LEU A 244 -37.40 5.91 -23.67
N ILE A 245 -37.11 7.22 -23.74
CA ILE A 245 -37.49 8.19 -22.70
C ILE A 245 -39.01 8.31 -22.60
N LYS A 246 -39.71 8.45 -23.73
CA LYS A 246 -41.18 8.53 -23.76
C LYS A 246 -41.83 7.25 -23.23
N ALA A 247 -41.31 6.07 -23.60
CA ALA A 247 -41.77 4.78 -23.10
C ALA A 247 -41.60 4.65 -21.59
N HIS A 248 -40.44 5.04 -21.06
CA HIS A 248 -40.21 5.07 -19.62
C HIS A 248 -41.20 5.99 -18.89
N ALA A 249 -41.37 7.23 -19.36
CA ALA A 249 -42.28 8.18 -18.75
C ALA A 249 -43.72 7.67 -18.75
N LYS A 250 -44.18 7.09 -19.88
CA LYS A 250 -45.52 6.48 -19.99
C LYS A 250 -45.73 5.36 -18.97
N VAL A 251 -44.75 4.46 -18.84
CA VAL A 251 -44.79 3.36 -17.87
C VAL A 251 -44.77 3.87 -16.42
N TRP A 252 -43.97 4.90 -16.12
CA TRP A 252 -43.95 5.49 -14.77
C TRP A 252 -45.30 6.09 -14.40
N HIS A 253 -45.93 6.86 -15.30
CA HIS A 253 -47.25 7.46 -15.04
C HIS A 253 -48.34 6.40 -14.89
N ASN A 254 -48.27 5.34 -15.69
CA ASN A 254 -49.15 4.19 -15.57
C ASN A 254 -48.99 3.52 -14.19
N TYR A 255 -47.75 3.22 -13.77
CA TYR A 255 -47.46 2.66 -12.45
C TYR A 255 -47.94 3.58 -11.32
N ASN A 256 -47.62 4.87 -11.42
CA ASN A 256 -47.94 5.87 -10.41
C ASN A 256 -49.46 6.02 -10.19
N THR A 257 -50.24 6.04 -11.26
CA THR A 257 -51.68 6.27 -11.21
C THR A 257 -52.45 5.01 -10.83
N HIS A 258 -52.13 3.89 -11.46
CA HIS A 258 -52.96 2.69 -11.36
C HIS A 258 -52.47 1.69 -10.30
N PHE A 259 -51.15 1.60 -10.05
CA PHE A 259 -50.56 0.51 -9.26
C PHE A 259 -49.97 0.95 -7.93
N ARG A 260 -49.25 2.07 -7.89
CA ARG A 260 -48.59 2.59 -6.68
C ARG A 260 -49.52 2.74 -5.46
N PRO A 261 -50.79 3.21 -5.59
CA PRO A 261 -51.66 3.38 -4.42
C PRO A 261 -51.87 2.11 -3.61
N HIS A 262 -51.91 0.94 -4.25
CA HIS A 262 -52.14 -0.34 -3.59
C HIS A 262 -50.87 -1.21 -3.47
N GLN A 263 -49.94 -1.14 -4.44
CA GLN A 263 -48.69 -1.92 -4.41
C GLN A 263 -47.58 -1.28 -3.58
N LYS A 264 -47.59 0.05 -3.45
CA LYS A 264 -46.62 0.86 -2.68
C LYS A 264 -45.14 0.62 -3.04
N GLY A 265 -44.86 0.25 -4.29
CA GLY A 265 -43.50 0.12 -4.80
C GLY A 265 -42.92 1.42 -5.37
N PHE A 266 -41.68 1.31 -5.84
CA PHE A 266 -40.89 2.35 -6.48
C PHE A 266 -40.49 1.92 -7.89
N LEU A 267 -40.40 2.87 -8.81
CA LEU A 267 -40.05 2.68 -10.20
C LEU A 267 -39.00 3.70 -10.65
N SER A 268 -37.99 3.22 -11.37
CA SER A 268 -36.91 4.02 -11.94
C SER A 268 -36.44 3.44 -13.28
N ILE A 269 -35.34 3.98 -13.81
CA ILE A 269 -34.65 3.57 -15.02
C ILE A 269 -33.15 3.54 -14.73
N THR A 270 -32.46 2.47 -15.13
CA THR A 270 -31.03 2.34 -14.87
C THR A 270 -30.24 3.11 -15.92
N LEU A 271 -29.53 4.15 -15.50
CA LEU A 271 -28.70 4.98 -16.38
C LEU A 271 -27.22 4.65 -16.19
N GLY A 272 -26.55 4.22 -17.25
CA GLY A 272 -25.13 3.89 -17.23
C GLY A 272 -24.24 5.06 -17.64
N SER A 273 -23.08 5.21 -17.01
CA SER A 273 -22.07 6.19 -17.45
C SER A 273 -20.64 5.78 -17.15
N HIS A 274 -19.69 6.45 -17.81
CA HIS A 274 -18.28 6.43 -17.48
C HIS A 274 -17.95 7.57 -16.50
N TRP A 275 -16.68 7.64 -16.07
CA TRP A 275 -16.14 8.85 -15.44
C TRP A 275 -14.89 9.32 -16.20
N ILE A 276 -14.67 10.64 -16.18
CA ILE A 276 -13.61 11.30 -16.95
C ILE A 276 -12.94 12.38 -16.10
N GLU A 277 -11.63 12.53 -16.26
CA GLU A 277 -10.81 13.53 -15.58
C GLU A 277 -10.07 14.40 -16.60
N PRO A 278 -9.89 15.70 -16.31
CA PRO A 278 -9.18 16.61 -17.21
C PRO A 278 -7.70 16.23 -17.30
N ASN A 279 -7.08 16.37 -18.48
CA ASN A 279 -5.65 16.10 -18.63
C ASN A 279 -4.80 17.07 -17.79
N LYS A 280 -5.26 18.31 -17.68
CA LYS A 280 -4.68 19.33 -16.79
C LYS A 280 -5.75 19.75 -15.78
N SER A 281 -5.47 19.52 -14.49
CA SER A 281 -6.44 19.73 -13.41
C SER A 281 -7.02 21.15 -13.34
N ASP A 282 -6.24 22.15 -13.75
CA ASP A 282 -6.61 23.55 -13.60
C ASP A 282 -7.03 24.19 -14.94
N ASP A 283 -7.03 23.42 -16.04
CA ASP A 283 -7.45 23.93 -17.34
C ASP A 283 -8.97 23.91 -17.48
N THR A 284 -9.55 25.10 -17.47
CA THR A 284 -11.00 25.29 -17.64
C THR A 284 -11.53 24.68 -18.94
N LEU A 285 -10.73 24.60 -20.01
CA LEU A 285 -11.13 24.00 -21.28
C LEU A 285 -11.28 22.48 -21.18
N ASP A 286 -10.33 21.82 -20.52
CA ASP A 286 -10.38 20.38 -20.27
C ASP A 286 -11.52 20.01 -19.33
N ILE A 287 -11.78 20.82 -18.29
CA ILE A 287 -12.96 20.66 -17.43
C ILE A 287 -14.26 20.81 -18.23
N ASN A 288 -14.34 21.78 -19.16
CA ASN A 288 -15.49 21.94 -20.05
C ASN A 288 -15.73 20.68 -20.90
N LYS A 289 -14.67 20.10 -21.46
CA LYS A 289 -14.75 18.87 -22.25
C LYS A 289 -15.19 17.67 -21.41
N CYS A 290 -14.79 17.61 -20.14
CA CYS A 290 -15.25 16.60 -19.19
C CYS A 290 -16.77 16.71 -18.96
N GLN A 291 -17.28 17.92 -18.67
CA GLN A 291 -18.72 18.17 -18.54
C GLN A 291 -19.49 17.75 -19.80
N GLN A 292 -19.03 18.17 -20.99
CA GLN A 292 -19.65 17.78 -22.26
C GLN A 292 -19.67 16.26 -22.47
N SER A 293 -18.63 15.55 -22.04
CA SER A 293 -18.57 14.08 -22.12
C SER A 293 -19.65 13.44 -21.23
N MET A 294 -19.79 13.90 -19.99
CA MET A 294 -20.80 13.40 -19.05
C MET A 294 -22.23 13.72 -19.52
N GLU A 295 -22.47 14.93 -20.03
CA GLU A 295 -23.79 15.34 -20.54
C GLU A 295 -24.22 14.54 -21.77
N ARG A 296 -23.29 14.16 -22.65
CA ARG A 296 -23.59 13.37 -23.86
C ARG A 296 -23.97 11.92 -23.59
N VAL A 297 -23.56 11.37 -22.45
CA VAL A 297 -23.82 9.98 -22.08
C VAL A 297 -24.90 9.91 -21.01
N LEU A 298 -24.61 10.44 -19.81
CA LEU A 298 -25.55 10.39 -18.70
C LEU A 298 -26.63 11.46 -18.84
N GLY A 299 -26.23 12.70 -19.11
CA GLY A 299 -27.16 13.84 -19.22
C GLY A 299 -28.22 13.66 -20.30
N TRP A 300 -27.92 12.93 -21.38
CA TRP A 300 -28.85 12.64 -22.47
C TRP A 300 -30.18 12.04 -21.97
N PHE A 301 -30.11 11.11 -21.01
CA PHE A 301 -31.31 10.49 -20.43
C PHE A 301 -31.63 11.07 -19.04
N ALA A 302 -30.61 11.38 -18.24
CA ALA A 302 -30.82 11.81 -16.86
C ALA A 302 -31.42 13.22 -16.76
N LYS A 303 -31.06 14.16 -17.65
CA LYS A 303 -31.61 15.53 -17.57
C LYS A 303 -33.09 15.61 -17.94
N PRO A 304 -33.60 14.92 -18.99
CA PRO A 304 -35.04 14.84 -19.20
C PRO A 304 -35.79 14.23 -18.00
N ILE A 305 -35.28 13.14 -17.44
CA ILE A 305 -36.01 12.36 -16.41
C ILE A 305 -35.90 12.99 -15.02
N HIS A 306 -34.69 13.38 -14.60
CA HIS A 306 -34.39 13.88 -13.25
C HIS A 306 -34.19 15.41 -13.18
N GLY A 307 -34.04 16.08 -14.31
CA GLY A 307 -33.79 17.51 -14.41
C GLY A 307 -35.03 18.34 -14.72
N ASP A 308 -35.03 18.99 -15.89
CA ASP A 308 -36.05 19.97 -16.30
C ASP A 308 -37.05 19.43 -17.33
N GLY A 309 -36.91 18.17 -17.76
CA GLY A 309 -37.80 17.57 -18.76
C GLY A 309 -37.26 17.66 -20.20
N ASP A 310 -36.14 18.34 -20.43
CA ASP A 310 -35.58 18.56 -21.77
C ASP A 310 -34.14 18.02 -21.90
N TYR A 311 -33.66 17.90 -23.13
CA TYR A 311 -32.30 17.48 -23.40
C TYR A 311 -31.26 18.53 -22.97
N PRO A 312 -30.02 18.11 -22.62
CA PRO A 312 -28.90 19.01 -22.37
C PRO A 312 -28.65 20.01 -23.51
N GLU A 313 -28.32 21.25 -23.15
CA GLU A 313 -28.00 22.32 -24.12
C GLU A 313 -26.86 21.93 -25.07
N GLU A 314 -25.86 21.20 -24.58
CA GLU A 314 -24.76 20.66 -25.39
C GLU A 314 -25.25 19.75 -26.53
N LEU A 315 -26.29 18.93 -26.29
CA LEU A 315 -26.87 18.08 -27.33
C LEU A 315 -27.73 18.92 -28.29
N LYS A 316 -28.55 19.84 -27.78
CA LYS A 316 -29.40 20.71 -28.60
C LYS A 316 -28.58 21.57 -29.57
N ASN A 317 -27.49 22.17 -29.10
CA ASN A 317 -26.67 23.07 -29.91
C ASN A 317 -25.91 22.37 -31.04
N LYS A 318 -25.41 21.15 -30.81
CA LYS A 318 -24.59 20.42 -31.80
C LYS A 318 -25.36 19.46 -32.68
N LEU A 319 -26.53 19.00 -32.24
CA LEU A 319 -27.30 17.95 -32.90
C LEU A 319 -28.72 18.40 -33.27
N TYR A 320 -28.97 19.70 -33.32
CA TYR A 320 -30.28 20.30 -33.63
C TYR A 320 -31.02 19.64 -34.81
N TYR A 321 -30.29 19.23 -35.86
CA TYR A 321 -30.87 18.61 -37.05
C TYR A 321 -31.30 17.13 -36.85
N PHE A 322 -30.68 16.43 -35.90
CA PHE A 322 -30.88 14.98 -35.69
C PHE A 322 -31.63 14.65 -34.39
N LEU A 323 -31.64 15.56 -33.43
CA LEU A 323 -32.27 15.37 -32.12
C LEU A 323 -33.76 15.73 -32.20
N PRO A 324 -34.68 14.80 -31.87
CA PRO A 324 -36.10 15.13 -31.79
C PRO A 324 -36.36 16.16 -30.67
N ASN A 325 -37.38 17.00 -30.84
CA ASN A 325 -37.74 18.02 -29.87
C ASN A 325 -38.90 17.54 -28.99
N PHE A 326 -38.80 17.75 -27.68
CA PHE A 326 -39.94 17.60 -26.78
C PHE A 326 -40.84 18.83 -26.83
N THR A 327 -42.14 18.62 -26.93
CA THR A 327 -43.13 19.67 -26.67
C THR A 327 -43.14 20.06 -25.19
N GLU A 328 -43.62 21.25 -24.84
CA GLU A 328 -43.71 21.67 -23.42
C GLU A 328 -44.60 20.74 -22.59
N ALA A 329 -45.62 20.13 -23.19
CA ALA A 329 -46.44 19.11 -22.53
C ALA A 329 -45.62 17.85 -22.23
N GLU A 330 -44.80 17.38 -23.17
CA GLU A 330 -43.93 16.21 -22.98
C GLU A 330 -42.84 16.48 -21.95
N LYS A 331 -42.22 17.67 -21.93
CA LYS A 331 -41.21 18.03 -20.92
C LYS A 331 -41.78 17.92 -19.51
N ASN A 332 -42.96 18.48 -19.29
CA ASN A 332 -43.67 18.39 -18.01
C ASN A 332 -44.13 16.97 -17.68
N TYR A 333 -44.44 16.17 -18.69
CA TYR A 333 -44.80 14.76 -18.52
C TYR A 333 -43.60 13.88 -18.16
N ILE A 334 -42.41 14.15 -18.70
CA ILE A 334 -41.21 13.32 -18.50
C ILE A 334 -40.49 13.68 -17.20
N LYS A 335 -40.46 14.97 -16.85
CA LYS A 335 -39.76 15.44 -15.65
C LYS A 335 -40.30 14.76 -14.39
N GLY A 336 -39.40 14.20 -13.59
CA GLY A 336 -39.71 13.59 -12.29
C GLY A 336 -40.26 12.17 -12.38
N THR A 337 -40.11 11.49 -13.53
CA THR A 337 -40.62 10.12 -13.74
C THR A 337 -39.71 9.01 -13.18
N ALA A 338 -39.03 9.28 -12.06
CA ALA A 338 -38.22 8.28 -11.37
C ALA A 338 -38.20 8.54 -9.87
N ASP A 339 -38.52 7.52 -9.07
CA ASP A 339 -38.64 7.65 -7.61
C ASP A 339 -37.27 7.65 -6.90
N PHE A 340 -36.26 7.16 -7.58
CA PHE A 340 -34.85 7.15 -7.18
C PHE A 340 -33.98 7.16 -8.43
N PHE A 341 -32.70 7.46 -8.30
CA PHE A 341 -31.72 7.41 -9.37
C PHE A 341 -31.06 6.03 -9.40
N ALA A 342 -31.34 5.22 -10.43
CA ALA A 342 -30.67 3.93 -10.61
C ALA A 342 -29.43 4.10 -11.50
N PHE A 343 -28.25 3.83 -10.97
CA PHE A 343 -26.98 4.08 -11.64
C PHE A 343 -26.25 2.77 -11.99
N SER A 344 -25.81 2.66 -13.24
CA SER A 344 -24.91 1.60 -13.72
C SER A 344 -23.50 2.16 -13.93
N PHE A 345 -22.52 1.50 -13.32
CA PHE A 345 -21.11 1.83 -13.47
C PHE A 345 -20.29 0.55 -13.61
N GLY A 346 -20.15 0.08 -14.85
CA GLY A 346 -19.49 -1.18 -15.16
C GLY A 346 -18.78 -1.15 -16.52
N PRO A 347 -18.09 -2.23 -16.90
CA PRO A 347 -17.24 -2.29 -18.10
C PRO A 347 -17.96 -1.94 -19.40
N ASN A 348 -19.27 -2.18 -19.48
CA ASN A 348 -20.11 -1.84 -20.63
C ASN A 348 -20.09 -0.33 -20.98
N ASN A 349 -19.80 0.55 -20.02
CA ASN A 349 -19.69 1.99 -20.25
C ASN A 349 -18.25 2.45 -20.55
N PHE A 350 -17.26 1.57 -20.45
CA PHE A 350 -15.84 1.89 -20.69
C PHE A 350 -15.26 1.20 -21.92
N LYS A 351 -15.80 0.04 -22.28
CA LYS A 351 -15.30 -0.80 -23.36
C LYS A 351 -16.42 -1.15 -24.35
N PRO A 352 -16.13 -1.16 -25.67
CA PRO A 352 -14.86 -0.80 -26.30
C PRO A 352 -14.64 0.73 -26.42
N PRO A 353 -13.47 1.24 -26.87
CA PRO A 353 -13.15 2.68 -26.84
C PRO A 353 -14.12 3.62 -27.58
N ASN A 354 -14.88 3.11 -28.56
CA ASN A 354 -15.93 3.82 -29.30
C ASN A 354 -17.26 3.92 -28.55
N THR A 355 -17.34 3.41 -27.32
CA THR A 355 -18.52 3.50 -26.45
C THR A 355 -18.84 4.91 -26.02
N LEU A 356 -17.86 5.81 -25.99
CA LEU A 356 -18.05 7.11 -25.34
C LEU A 356 -17.25 8.24 -26.02
N ALA A 357 -17.77 9.45 -25.93
CA ALA A 357 -17.11 10.65 -26.45
C ALA A 357 -16.09 11.20 -25.43
N LYS A 358 -14.84 10.72 -25.48
CA LYS A 358 -13.76 11.12 -24.55
C LYS A 358 -13.34 12.59 -24.63
N MET A 359 -13.58 13.25 -25.77
CA MET A 359 -13.14 14.64 -25.99
C MET A 359 -11.64 14.88 -25.73
N GLY A 360 -10.81 13.85 -25.93
CA GLY A 360 -9.37 13.89 -25.66
C GLY A 360 -8.97 13.91 -24.17
N GLN A 361 -9.89 13.63 -23.25
CA GLN A 361 -9.65 13.60 -21.80
C GLN A 361 -9.41 12.16 -21.28
N ASN A 362 -9.04 12.03 -20.00
CA ASN A 362 -8.64 10.76 -19.40
C ASN A 362 -9.81 10.02 -18.77
N LEU A 363 -9.98 8.74 -19.12
CA LEU A 363 -10.95 7.87 -18.43
C LEU A 363 -10.48 7.58 -17.00
N SER A 364 -11.44 7.58 -16.07
CA SER A 364 -11.19 7.26 -14.66
C SER A 364 -12.28 6.32 -14.13
N LEU A 365 -11.90 5.49 -13.15
CA LEU A 365 -12.82 4.55 -12.46
C LEU A 365 -13.28 5.12 -11.11
N ASN A 366 -13.22 6.45 -10.93
CA ASN A 366 -13.55 7.11 -9.68
C ASN A 366 -15.07 7.22 -9.46
N LEU A 367 -15.67 6.15 -8.96
CA LEU A 367 -17.11 6.06 -8.66
C LEU A 367 -17.59 7.16 -7.70
N ARG A 368 -16.76 7.62 -6.76
CA ARG A 368 -17.13 8.67 -5.81
C ARG A 368 -17.38 10.01 -6.50
N GLU A 369 -16.54 10.38 -7.46
CA GLU A 369 -16.66 11.66 -8.15
C GLU A 369 -17.88 11.71 -9.07
N VAL A 370 -18.19 10.63 -9.79
CA VAL A 370 -19.43 10.57 -10.59
C VAL A 370 -20.68 10.61 -9.72
N LEU A 371 -20.66 10.02 -8.52
CA LEU A 371 -21.77 10.15 -7.56
C LEU A 371 -21.92 11.59 -7.05
N ASN A 372 -20.82 12.31 -6.84
CA ASN A 372 -20.87 13.75 -6.53
C ASN A 372 -21.42 14.56 -7.70
N TRP A 373 -21.03 14.22 -8.93
CA TRP A 373 -21.55 14.86 -10.14
C TRP A 373 -23.07 14.68 -10.25
N ILE A 374 -23.58 13.45 -10.06
CA ILE A 374 -25.02 13.14 -10.01
C ILE A 374 -25.72 13.95 -8.92
N LYS A 375 -25.14 14.01 -7.71
CA LYS A 375 -25.69 14.79 -6.60
C LYS A 375 -25.85 16.27 -6.97
N LEU A 376 -24.85 16.87 -7.59
CA LEU A 376 -24.86 18.30 -7.92
C LEU A 376 -25.81 18.60 -9.09
N GLU A 377 -25.78 17.80 -10.15
CA GLU A 377 -26.63 18.03 -11.34
C GLU A 377 -28.11 17.76 -11.08
N TYR A 378 -28.45 16.79 -10.21
CA TYR A 378 -29.83 16.30 -10.06
C TYR A 378 -30.40 16.51 -8.64
N THR A 379 -29.90 17.53 -7.92
CA THR A 379 -30.45 17.97 -6.62
C THR A 379 -30.44 16.88 -5.53
N ASN A 380 -29.31 16.17 -5.39
CA ASN A 380 -29.06 15.13 -4.39
C ASN A 380 -30.16 14.04 -4.33
N PRO A 381 -30.39 13.30 -5.42
CA PRO A 381 -31.40 12.26 -5.45
C PRO A 381 -30.98 11.06 -4.58
N ARG A 382 -31.95 10.21 -4.21
CA ARG A 382 -31.64 8.89 -3.63
C ARG A 382 -31.05 7.99 -4.71
N ILE A 383 -29.90 7.37 -4.48
CA ILE A 383 -29.17 6.59 -5.48
C ILE A 383 -29.18 5.10 -5.13
N LEU A 384 -29.59 4.27 -6.09
CA LEU A 384 -29.33 2.84 -6.11
C LEU A 384 -28.22 2.57 -7.12
N ILE A 385 -27.12 1.96 -6.70
CA ILE A 385 -26.13 1.43 -7.65
C ILE A 385 -26.69 0.11 -8.18
N ALA A 386 -27.35 0.17 -9.33
CA ALA A 386 -28.09 -0.94 -9.94
C ALA A 386 -27.19 -1.91 -10.73
N GLU A 387 -25.95 -1.52 -11.01
CA GLU A 387 -24.91 -2.39 -11.57
C GLU A 387 -23.54 -1.82 -11.24
N ASN A 388 -22.71 -2.59 -10.52
CA ASN A 388 -21.29 -2.30 -10.40
C ASN A 388 -20.44 -3.57 -10.30
N GLY A 389 -19.30 -3.55 -10.97
CA GLY A 389 -18.37 -4.66 -11.04
C GLY A 389 -17.38 -4.46 -12.18
N TRP A 390 -16.48 -5.42 -12.33
CA TRP A 390 -15.55 -5.47 -13.46
C TRP A 390 -15.63 -6.83 -14.15
N PHE A 391 -14.63 -7.18 -14.94
CA PHE A 391 -14.55 -8.48 -15.61
C PHE A 391 -13.14 -9.07 -15.50
N THR A 392 -13.06 -10.39 -15.65
CA THR A 392 -11.83 -11.14 -15.86
C THR A 392 -11.85 -11.80 -17.23
N ASP A 393 -10.70 -12.25 -17.69
CA ASP A 393 -10.62 -13.10 -18.88
C ASP A 393 -11.25 -14.47 -18.61
N SER A 394 -11.72 -15.14 -19.66
CA SER A 394 -12.44 -16.42 -19.58
C SER A 394 -11.65 -17.60 -18.99
N HIS A 395 -10.32 -17.54 -19.02
CA HIS A 395 -9.44 -18.56 -18.44
C HIS A 395 -9.41 -18.50 -16.91
N VAL A 396 -9.75 -17.35 -16.32
CA VAL A 396 -9.90 -17.19 -14.87
C VAL A 396 -11.17 -17.90 -14.43
N LYS A 397 -11.01 -18.93 -13.60
CA LYS A 397 -12.12 -19.74 -13.08
C LYS A 397 -12.64 -19.17 -11.75
N THR A 398 -12.09 -19.64 -10.63
CA THR A 398 -12.52 -19.28 -9.26
C THR A 398 -11.57 -18.33 -8.54
N GLU A 399 -10.33 -18.21 -9.01
CA GLU A 399 -9.32 -17.33 -8.43
C GLU A 399 -9.32 -15.97 -9.14
N ASP A 400 -10.34 -15.16 -8.85
CA ASP A 400 -10.56 -13.85 -9.47
C ASP A 400 -10.06 -12.70 -8.59
N THR A 401 -8.78 -12.78 -8.21
CA THR A 401 -8.11 -11.83 -7.30
C THR A 401 -8.30 -10.36 -7.74
N THR A 402 -8.26 -10.07 -9.04
CA THR A 402 -8.48 -8.71 -9.57
C THR A 402 -9.91 -8.21 -9.34
N ALA A 403 -10.93 -9.08 -9.38
CA ALA A 403 -12.31 -8.72 -9.10
C ALA A 403 -12.51 -8.29 -7.64
N ILE A 404 -11.81 -8.93 -6.69
CA ILE A 404 -11.80 -8.51 -5.27
C ILE A 404 -11.28 -7.09 -5.14
N TYR A 405 -10.12 -6.75 -5.71
CA TYR A 405 -9.55 -5.40 -5.59
C TYR A 405 -10.44 -4.32 -6.20
N MET A 406 -11.06 -4.61 -7.35
CA MET A 406 -12.00 -3.70 -7.99
C MET A 406 -13.25 -3.49 -7.13
N MET A 407 -13.85 -4.57 -6.62
CA MET A 407 -15.00 -4.52 -5.72
C MET A 407 -14.67 -3.76 -4.43
N LYS A 408 -13.53 -4.08 -3.80
CA LYS A 408 -13.03 -3.41 -2.58
C LYS A 408 -12.91 -1.90 -2.80
N ASN A 409 -12.34 -1.48 -3.93
CA ASN A 409 -12.21 -0.06 -4.28
C ASN A 409 -13.58 0.59 -4.50
N PHE A 410 -14.46 -0.01 -5.33
CA PHE A 410 -15.76 0.59 -5.63
C PHE A 410 -16.64 0.72 -4.38
N ILE A 411 -16.78 -0.35 -3.59
CA ILE A 411 -17.57 -0.31 -2.35
C ILE A 411 -17.01 0.75 -1.40
N ASN A 412 -15.68 0.88 -1.27
CA ASN A 412 -15.09 1.93 -0.43
C ASN A 412 -15.36 3.34 -0.96
N LYS A 413 -15.35 3.56 -2.28
CA LYS A 413 -15.73 4.85 -2.88
C LYS A 413 -17.19 5.20 -2.60
N VAL A 414 -18.09 4.21 -2.59
CA VAL A 414 -19.49 4.42 -2.17
C VAL A 414 -19.57 4.77 -0.69
N LEU A 415 -18.84 4.06 0.18
CA LEU A 415 -18.81 4.37 1.60
C LEU A 415 -18.30 5.79 1.87
N GLN A 416 -17.24 6.21 1.18
CA GLN A 416 -16.72 7.59 1.23
C GLN A 416 -17.77 8.60 0.74
N ALA A 417 -18.48 8.32 -0.36
CA ALA A 417 -19.55 9.17 -0.88
C ALA A 417 -20.68 9.38 0.15
N ILE A 418 -21.07 8.32 0.86
CA ILE A 418 -22.10 8.40 1.91
C ILE A 418 -21.58 9.21 3.11
N LYS A 419 -20.41 8.87 3.63
CA LYS A 419 -19.91 9.38 4.92
C LYS A 419 -19.33 10.79 4.81
N ASN A 420 -18.53 11.05 3.78
CA ASN A 420 -17.79 12.29 3.63
C ASN A 420 -18.57 13.31 2.77
N ASP A 421 -19.23 12.85 1.71
CA ASP A 421 -19.89 13.74 0.75
C ASP A 421 -21.41 13.85 0.99
N ARG A 422 -21.97 13.09 1.93
CA ARG A 422 -23.40 13.08 2.28
C ARG A 422 -24.31 12.80 1.08
N ILE A 423 -23.90 11.87 0.22
CA ILE A 423 -24.71 11.39 -0.91
C ILE A 423 -25.65 10.29 -0.39
N ASP A 424 -26.94 10.35 -0.72
CA ASP A 424 -27.94 9.36 -0.29
C ASP A 424 -27.91 8.10 -1.17
N VAL A 425 -26.82 7.33 -1.08
CA VAL A 425 -26.76 5.99 -1.67
C VAL A 425 -27.38 5.00 -0.70
N PHE A 426 -28.46 4.32 -1.11
CA PHE A 426 -29.22 3.42 -0.23
C PHE A 426 -29.02 1.93 -0.54
N GLY A 427 -28.41 1.59 -1.68
CA GLY A 427 -28.11 0.21 -2.02
C GLY A 427 -27.04 0.03 -3.08
N TYR A 428 -26.48 -1.18 -3.12
CA TYR A 428 -25.40 -1.57 -4.02
C TYR A 428 -25.67 -2.96 -4.63
N THR A 429 -25.57 -3.04 -5.96
CA THR A 429 -25.77 -4.26 -6.74
C THR A 429 -24.45 -4.72 -7.35
N ALA A 430 -23.87 -5.79 -6.79
CA ALA A 430 -22.73 -6.44 -7.41
C ALA A 430 -23.14 -7.08 -8.74
N TRP A 431 -22.33 -6.89 -9.79
CA TRP A 431 -22.60 -7.45 -11.11
C TRP A 431 -21.47 -8.36 -11.60
N SER A 432 -21.73 -9.63 -11.91
CA SER A 432 -23.03 -10.36 -11.93
C SER A 432 -23.09 -11.46 -10.86
N LEU A 433 -24.27 -12.05 -10.62
CA LEU A 433 -24.39 -13.24 -9.77
C LEU A 433 -23.52 -14.38 -10.29
N LEU A 434 -23.68 -14.72 -11.57
CA LEU A 434 -23.00 -15.85 -12.20
C LEU A 434 -22.46 -15.48 -13.57
N ASP A 435 -21.48 -16.26 -14.03
CA ASP A 435 -20.95 -16.13 -15.38
C ASP A 435 -22.03 -16.43 -16.41
N GLY A 436 -22.12 -15.63 -17.47
CA GLY A 436 -23.08 -15.79 -18.55
C GLY A 436 -22.53 -15.25 -19.87
N PHE A 437 -23.45 -14.98 -20.80
CA PHE A 437 -23.12 -14.40 -22.11
C PHE A 437 -22.92 -12.88 -22.01
N GLU A 438 -21.72 -12.40 -22.29
CA GLU A 438 -21.30 -10.99 -22.15
C GLU A 438 -21.39 -10.21 -23.47
N TRP A 439 -22.56 -10.28 -24.11
CA TRP A 439 -22.91 -9.46 -25.28
C TRP A 439 -21.91 -9.65 -26.44
N GLN A 440 -21.30 -8.58 -26.95
CA GLN A 440 -20.29 -8.66 -28.01
C GLN A 440 -19.05 -9.47 -27.62
N HIS A 441 -18.79 -9.64 -26.32
CA HIS A 441 -17.67 -10.43 -25.81
C HIS A 441 -18.00 -11.91 -25.66
N ALA A 442 -19.27 -12.31 -25.87
CA ALA A 442 -19.75 -13.67 -25.71
C ALA A 442 -19.21 -14.30 -24.41
N TYR A 443 -18.42 -15.37 -24.49
CA TYR A 443 -17.81 -16.04 -23.34
C TYR A 443 -16.30 -15.77 -23.18
N SER A 444 -15.76 -14.76 -23.90
CA SER A 444 -14.32 -14.41 -23.80
C SER A 444 -13.95 -13.74 -22.48
N THR A 445 -14.93 -13.16 -21.79
CA THR A 445 -14.81 -12.53 -20.48
C THR A 445 -15.81 -13.13 -19.49
N ARG A 446 -15.56 -12.94 -18.20
CA ARG A 446 -16.39 -13.41 -17.09
C ARG A 446 -16.65 -12.27 -16.10
N ARG A 447 -17.87 -12.18 -15.58
CA ARG A 447 -18.30 -11.14 -14.63
C ARG A 447 -18.96 -11.70 -13.36
N GLY A 448 -19.28 -12.99 -13.34
CA GLY A 448 -20.01 -13.61 -12.24
C GLY A 448 -19.19 -13.73 -10.97
N LEU A 449 -19.84 -13.57 -9.82
CA LEU A 449 -19.33 -14.01 -8.52
C LEU A 449 -19.28 -15.54 -8.41
N PHE A 450 -20.11 -16.24 -9.19
CA PHE A 450 -20.10 -17.70 -9.31
C PHE A 450 -19.59 -18.12 -10.69
N TYR A 451 -18.57 -18.97 -10.69
CA TYR A 451 -18.04 -19.61 -11.88
C TYR A 451 -19.03 -20.64 -12.41
N VAL A 452 -19.23 -20.62 -13.73
CA VAL A 452 -19.99 -21.63 -14.46
C VAL A 452 -19.11 -22.23 -15.54
N ASP A 453 -18.97 -23.55 -15.52
CA ASP A 453 -18.40 -24.30 -16.63
C ASP A 453 -19.48 -24.52 -17.70
N PHE A 454 -19.41 -23.74 -18.77
CA PHE A 454 -20.38 -23.80 -19.88
C PHE A 454 -20.34 -25.13 -20.64
N ASN A 455 -19.25 -25.90 -20.54
CA ASN A 455 -19.12 -27.22 -21.19
C ASN A 455 -19.72 -28.34 -20.34
N SER A 456 -19.94 -28.10 -19.05
CA SER A 456 -20.58 -29.07 -18.15
C SER A 456 -22.09 -29.06 -18.36
N LYS A 457 -22.73 -30.23 -18.42
CA LYS A 457 -24.19 -30.35 -18.46
C LYS A 457 -24.83 -29.88 -17.14
N GLN A 458 -24.12 -30.03 -16.03
CA GLN A 458 -24.60 -29.68 -14.70
C GLN A 458 -24.58 -28.16 -14.46
N LYS A 459 -23.66 -27.43 -15.09
CA LYS A 459 -23.50 -25.96 -14.95
C LYS A 459 -23.55 -25.52 -13.47
N GLU A 460 -22.79 -26.17 -12.60
CA GLU A 460 -22.76 -25.81 -11.18
C GLU A 460 -22.34 -24.35 -10.96
N ARG A 461 -22.89 -23.72 -9.92
CA ARG A 461 -22.53 -22.36 -9.49
C ARG A 461 -21.44 -22.48 -8.44
N ILE A 462 -20.18 -22.40 -8.88
CA ILE A 462 -19.03 -22.56 -7.98
C ILE A 462 -18.62 -21.17 -7.47
N PRO A 463 -18.64 -20.91 -6.15
CA PRO A 463 -18.30 -19.59 -5.61
C PRO A 463 -16.84 -19.23 -5.94
N LYS A 464 -16.63 -18.05 -6.52
CA LYS A 464 -15.29 -17.49 -6.73
C LYS A 464 -14.77 -16.81 -5.46
N SER A 465 -13.54 -16.34 -5.50
CA SER A 465 -12.93 -15.59 -4.40
C SER A 465 -13.69 -14.29 -4.13
N SER A 466 -14.19 -13.63 -5.18
CA SER A 466 -15.05 -12.45 -5.05
C SER A 466 -16.40 -12.73 -4.36
N ALA A 467 -16.99 -13.93 -4.51
CA ALA A 467 -18.21 -14.30 -3.79
C ALA A 467 -17.96 -14.44 -2.29
N LEU A 468 -16.84 -15.05 -1.90
CA LEU A 468 -16.42 -15.16 -0.50
C LEU A 468 -16.20 -13.78 0.11
N TYR A 469 -15.48 -12.92 -0.62
CA TYR A 469 -15.24 -11.54 -0.22
C TYR A 469 -16.54 -10.74 -0.04
N TYR A 470 -17.45 -10.80 -1.03
CA TYR A 470 -18.69 -10.05 -0.99
C TYR A 470 -19.61 -10.52 0.15
N LYS A 471 -19.67 -11.84 0.40
CA LYS A 471 -20.37 -12.41 1.54
C LYS A 471 -19.90 -11.82 2.87
N GLU A 472 -18.59 -11.72 3.09
CA GLU A 472 -18.04 -11.12 4.31
C GLU A 472 -18.42 -9.63 4.44
N ILE A 473 -18.37 -8.87 3.34
CA ILE A 473 -18.79 -7.46 3.32
C ILE A 473 -20.25 -7.30 3.71
N ILE A 474 -21.14 -8.18 3.23
CA ILE A 474 -22.56 -8.13 3.56
C ILE A 474 -22.78 -8.46 5.05
N GLN A 475 -22.13 -9.53 5.54
CA GLN A 475 -22.23 -9.96 6.94
C GLN A 475 -21.75 -8.90 7.92
N GLU A 476 -20.67 -8.20 7.56
CA GLU A 476 -20.11 -7.12 8.37
C GLU A 476 -20.84 -5.78 8.13
N ASN A 477 -21.53 -5.62 7.00
CA ASN A 477 -22.12 -4.36 6.53
C ASN A 477 -21.07 -3.24 6.35
N GLY A 478 -19.89 -3.58 5.82
CA GLY A 478 -18.81 -2.61 5.54
C GLY A 478 -17.42 -3.19 5.70
N PHE A 479 -16.46 -2.33 6.08
CA PHE A 479 -15.06 -2.70 6.27
C PHE A 479 -14.67 -2.55 7.74
N PHE A 480 -14.25 -3.62 8.38
CA PHE A 480 -13.74 -3.58 9.75
C PHE A 480 -12.23 -3.76 9.80
N LEU A 481 -11.57 -2.96 10.61
CA LEU A 481 -10.19 -3.17 10.99
C LEU A 481 -10.13 -4.38 11.93
N LYS A 482 -9.93 -5.58 11.37
CA LYS A 482 -9.62 -6.78 12.16
C LYS A 482 -8.27 -6.69 12.88
N GLU A 483 -7.34 -5.84 12.39
CA GLU A 483 -5.91 -6.02 12.65
C GLU A 483 -5.19 -4.88 13.38
N SER A 484 -5.83 -3.74 13.65
CA SER A 484 -5.19 -2.67 14.43
C SER A 484 -6.11 -2.14 15.53
N PRO A 485 -5.81 -2.38 16.82
CA PRO A 485 -6.51 -1.71 17.91
C PRO A 485 -6.32 -0.19 17.79
N ALA A 486 -7.16 0.56 18.49
CA ALA A 486 -7.06 2.02 18.58
C ALA A 486 -5.63 2.48 18.89
N ALA A 487 -5.33 3.74 18.58
CA ALA A 487 -4.04 4.34 18.91
C ALA A 487 -3.69 4.07 20.38
N LEU A 488 -2.56 3.40 20.61
CA LEU A 488 -2.04 3.11 21.93
C LEU A 488 -1.38 4.37 22.49
N GLN A 489 -1.74 4.74 23.71
CA GLN A 489 -1.00 5.74 24.47
C GLN A 489 0.10 5.02 25.26
N GLY A 490 1.35 5.47 25.15
CA GLY A 490 2.50 4.90 25.82
C GLY A 490 3.83 5.44 25.31
N GLN A 491 4.88 5.13 26.06
CA GLN A 491 6.26 5.52 25.74
C GLN A 491 7.15 4.29 25.48
N PHE A 492 8.23 4.49 24.76
CA PHE A 492 9.32 3.52 24.62
C PHE A 492 10.22 3.52 25.87
N PRO A 493 11.15 2.56 26.03
CA PRO A 493 12.17 2.61 27.06
C PRO A 493 12.98 3.91 27.04
N CYS A 494 13.50 4.36 28.18
CA CYS A 494 14.33 5.58 28.24
C CYS A 494 15.67 5.44 27.50
N ASP A 495 16.18 4.21 27.35
CA ASP A 495 17.41 3.90 26.60
C ASP A 495 17.16 3.66 25.11
N PHE A 496 15.95 3.93 24.60
CA PHE A 496 15.58 3.68 23.21
C PHE A 496 16.40 4.54 22.22
N SER A 497 16.99 3.88 21.21
CA SER A 497 17.79 4.53 20.19
C SER A 497 16.92 5.19 19.12
N TRP A 498 16.69 6.49 19.27
CA TRP A 498 16.10 7.34 18.23
C TRP A 498 17.15 7.77 17.21
N GLY A 499 17.06 7.26 15.98
CA GLY A 499 18.09 7.43 14.98
C GLY A 499 17.64 8.05 13.66
N ILE A 500 18.60 8.56 12.90
CA ILE A 500 18.45 8.90 11.48
C ILE A 500 19.51 8.16 10.67
N THR A 501 19.13 7.64 9.52
CA THR A 501 20.01 6.88 8.62
C THR A 501 20.45 7.74 7.45
N GLU A 502 21.73 7.64 7.11
CA GLU A 502 22.33 8.07 5.86
C GLU A 502 23.00 6.85 5.20
N SER A 503 23.12 6.87 3.88
CA SER A 503 23.77 5.79 3.12
C SER A 503 25.30 5.92 3.21
N VAL A 504 26.02 5.73 2.10
CA VAL A 504 27.47 5.94 2.05
C VAL A 504 27.79 7.44 2.16
N LEU A 505 28.59 7.83 3.14
CA LEU A 505 29.10 9.21 3.22
C LEU A 505 30.21 9.40 2.21
N LYS A 506 30.12 10.48 1.43
CA LYS A 506 31.19 10.87 0.52
C LYS A 506 32.34 11.49 1.33
N ALA A 507 33.33 10.68 1.65
CA ALA A 507 34.51 11.12 2.38
C ALA A 507 35.38 12.06 1.55
N GLU A 508 35.90 13.10 2.20
CA GLU A 508 36.87 14.04 1.61
C GLU A 508 38.28 13.64 2.04
N SER A 509 39.19 13.49 1.07
CA SER A 509 40.59 13.15 1.33
C SER A 509 41.44 14.36 1.76
N VAL A 510 40.95 15.58 1.54
CA VAL A 510 41.60 16.84 1.89
C VAL A 510 40.57 17.76 2.53
N ALA A 511 40.98 18.51 3.56
CA ALA A 511 40.13 19.52 4.16
C ALA A 511 39.68 20.54 3.10
N SER A 512 38.37 20.73 3.00
CA SER A 512 37.73 21.57 1.97
C SER A 512 37.56 23.03 2.39
N SER A 513 37.90 23.38 3.63
CA SER A 513 37.87 24.77 4.11
C SER A 513 38.82 25.65 3.30
N PRO A 514 38.40 26.85 2.86
CA PRO A 514 39.30 27.81 2.25
C PRO A 514 40.32 28.38 3.24
N GLN A 515 40.14 28.13 4.55
CA GLN A 515 41.01 28.65 5.59
C GLN A 515 42.17 27.69 5.87
N PHE A 516 43.40 28.22 5.92
CA PHE A 516 44.62 27.50 6.30
C PHE A 516 45.10 26.40 5.31
N CYS A 517 44.54 26.34 4.10
CA CYS A 517 44.95 25.39 3.06
C CYS A 517 45.99 25.95 2.09
N ASP A 518 46.06 27.27 1.93
CA ASP A 518 47.04 27.92 1.05
C ASP A 518 48.36 28.19 1.81
N PRO A 519 49.46 27.49 1.47
CA PRO A 519 50.75 27.72 2.12
C PRO A 519 51.49 28.92 1.52
N ASN A 520 50.99 29.58 0.48
CA ASN A 520 51.70 30.65 -0.20
C ASN A 520 51.58 31.98 0.56
N LEU A 521 52.66 32.77 0.55
CA LEU A 521 52.65 34.14 1.06
C LEU A 521 52.25 35.11 -0.07
N TYR A 522 51.37 36.06 0.25
CA TYR A 522 50.94 37.11 -0.68
C TYR A 522 51.28 38.49 -0.10
N LEU A 523 51.74 39.39 -0.97
CA LEU A 523 51.81 40.82 -0.71
C LEU A 523 50.48 41.44 -1.15
N TRP A 524 49.77 42.07 -0.21
CA TRP A 524 48.53 42.77 -0.50
C TRP A 524 48.80 44.22 -0.83
N ASN A 525 48.51 44.64 -2.06
CA ASN A 525 48.72 46.01 -2.52
C ASN A 525 47.55 46.92 -2.11
N ILE A 526 47.45 47.24 -0.82
CA ILE A 526 46.32 47.98 -0.22
C ILE A 526 46.18 49.40 -0.80
N THR A 527 47.30 50.06 -1.10
CA THR A 527 47.33 51.45 -1.59
C THR A 527 47.30 51.57 -3.11
N GLY A 528 47.35 50.46 -3.84
CA GLY A 528 47.41 50.42 -5.30
C GLY A 528 46.17 49.77 -5.93
N ASP A 529 46.36 48.65 -6.64
CA ASP A 529 45.31 47.94 -7.37
C ASP A 529 44.43 47.03 -6.49
N GLY A 530 44.74 46.92 -5.19
CA GLY A 530 44.00 46.09 -4.24
C GLY A 530 44.25 44.59 -4.40
N LEU A 531 45.17 44.17 -5.27
CA LEU A 531 45.42 42.76 -5.59
C LEU A 531 46.42 42.08 -4.63
N LEU A 532 46.36 40.74 -4.61
CA LEU A 532 47.28 39.87 -3.89
C LEU A 532 48.36 39.35 -4.85
N HIS A 533 49.61 39.73 -4.65
CA HIS A 533 50.74 39.24 -5.43
C HIS A 533 51.48 38.15 -4.68
N GLN A 534 51.55 36.95 -5.25
CA GLN A 534 52.25 35.82 -4.64
C GLN A 534 53.76 36.07 -4.57
N VAL A 535 54.34 35.89 -3.38
CA VAL A 535 55.80 35.93 -3.19
C VAL A 535 56.39 34.60 -3.64
N LYS A 536 57.05 34.60 -4.79
CA LYS A 536 57.65 33.39 -5.38
C LYS A 536 58.75 32.83 -4.46
N GLY A 537 58.68 31.53 -4.20
CA GLY A 537 59.69 30.79 -3.42
C GLY A 537 59.46 30.72 -1.91
N VAL A 538 58.48 31.44 -1.35
CA VAL A 538 58.18 31.42 0.10
C VAL A 538 56.92 30.59 0.38
N LYS A 539 57.04 29.59 1.26
CA LYS A 539 55.91 28.82 1.78
C LYS A 539 55.86 28.91 3.30
N LEU A 540 54.68 29.23 3.82
CA LEU A 540 54.39 29.29 5.25
C LEU A 540 54.03 27.91 5.79
N LYS A 541 54.32 27.67 7.07
CA LYS A 541 53.90 26.46 7.79
C LYS A 541 52.44 26.62 8.20
N THR A 542 51.55 25.81 7.62
CA THR A 542 50.12 25.79 7.99
C THR A 542 49.89 24.92 9.23
N ARG A 543 48.84 25.23 10.01
CA ARG A 543 48.44 24.38 11.14
C ARG A 543 47.93 23.02 10.62
N PRO A 544 48.01 21.94 11.41
CA PRO A 544 47.32 20.70 11.06
C PRO A 544 45.82 20.95 10.88
N ALA A 545 45.24 20.34 9.84
CA ALA A 545 43.79 20.37 9.64
C ALA A 545 43.07 19.87 10.90
N GLN A 546 41.92 20.44 11.22
CA GLN A 546 41.01 20.02 12.29
C GLN A 546 39.76 19.41 11.66
N CYS A 547 38.96 18.69 12.45
CA CYS A 547 37.74 18.04 11.95
C CYS A 547 36.72 19.04 11.38
N THR A 548 36.68 20.26 11.93
CA THR A 548 35.83 21.35 11.44
C THR A 548 36.30 21.97 10.12
N ASP A 549 37.52 21.67 9.66
CA ASP A 549 38.02 22.14 8.36
C ASP A 549 37.41 21.36 7.18
N PHE A 550 36.65 20.28 7.44
CA PHE A 550 35.84 19.58 6.45
C PHE A 550 34.44 20.20 6.38
N VAL A 551 34.14 20.90 5.28
CA VAL A 551 32.87 21.60 5.08
C VAL A 551 31.68 20.64 5.08
N SER A 552 31.85 19.42 4.55
CA SER A 552 30.78 18.40 4.58
C SER A 552 30.44 17.93 5.99
N ILE A 553 31.43 17.81 6.89
CA ILE A 553 31.18 17.45 8.29
C ILE A 553 30.38 18.55 8.96
N LYS A 554 30.80 19.81 8.81
CA LYS A 554 30.07 20.96 9.37
C LYS A 554 28.61 20.99 8.90
N LYS A 555 28.38 20.85 7.59
CA LYS A 555 27.02 20.80 7.04
C LYS A 555 26.20 19.66 7.63
N GLN A 556 26.76 18.46 7.80
CA GLN A 556 26.03 17.34 8.40
C GLN A 556 25.69 17.61 9.87
N LEU A 557 26.61 18.18 10.65
CA LEU A 557 26.35 18.56 12.04
C LEU A 557 25.26 19.62 12.12
N ASP A 558 25.29 20.66 11.27
CA ASP A 558 24.27 21.71 11.21
C ASP A 558 22.87 21.14 10.90
N LEU A 559 22.78 20.03 10.15
CA LEU A 559 21.52 19.33 9.89
C LEU A 559 21.08 18.48 11.08
N LEU A 560 22.00 17.76 11.70
CA LEU A 560 21.72 16.89 12.83
C LEU A 560 21.34 17.67 14.09
N GLU A 561 21.92 18.87 14.32
CA GLU A 561 21.54 19.76 15.43
C GLU A 561 20.08 20.23 15.35
N LYS A 562 19.50 20.25 14.14
CA LYS A 562 18.08 20.56 13.94
C LYS A 562 17.17 19.37 14.29
N MET A 563 17.75 18.20 14.53
CA MET A 563 17.06 16.97 14.89
C MET A 563 17.40 16.58 16.33
N LYS A 564 16.45 16.03 17.08
CA LYS A 564 16.67 15.57 18.46
C LYS A 564 17.16 14.12 18.55
N VAL A 565 17.78 13.61 17.48
CA VAL A 565 18.20 12.21 17.38
C VAL A 565 19.31 11.90 18.39
N THR A 566 19.28 10.70 18.97
CA THR A 566 20.33 10.20 19.87
C THR A 566 21.36 9.36 19.13
N HIS A 567 21.02 8.86 17.94
CA HIS A 567 21.88 8.01 17.13
C HIS A 567 21.93 8.46 15.66
N TYR A 568 23.09 8.29 15.02
CA TYR A 568 23.27 8.52 13.60
C TYR A 568 23.85 7.28 12.94
N ARG A 569 23.12 6.71 11.97
CA ARG A 569 23.58 5.57 11.19
C ARG A 569 24.11 6.05 9.85
N PHE A 570 25.33 5.63 9.50
CA PHE A 570 25.91 5.92 8.18
C PHE A 570 26.82 4.79 7.72
N ALA A 571 27.17 4.77 6.44
CA ALA A 571 28.06 3.77 5.87
C ALA A 571 29.41 4.33 5.43
N LEU A 572 30.42 3.48 5.58
CA LEU A 572 31.77 3.69 5.06
C LEU A 572 31.83 3.29 3.59
N ASP A 573 32.78 3.88 2.87
CA ASP A 573 33.15 3.48 1.51
C ASP A 573 34.43 2.64 1.56
N TRP A 574 34.28 1.33 1.34
CA TRP A 574 35.39 0.38 1.35
C TRP A 574 36.41 0.72 0.26
N SER A 575 35.95 1.10 -0.94
CA SER A 575 36.84 1.42 -2.07
C SER A 575 37.72 2.64 -1.80
N LEU A 576 37.24 3.60 -1.00
CA LEU A 576 38.02 4.78 -0.64
C LEU A 576 39.02 4.49 0.49
N ILE A 577 38.69 3.60 1.42
CA ILE A 577 39.57 3.22 2.53
C ILE A 577 40.71 2.33 2.05
N LEU A 578 40.39 1.29 1.25
CA LEU A 578 41.35 0.34 0.66
C LEU A 578 41.20 0.30 -0.87
N PRO A 579 41.78 1.26 -1.62
CA PRO A 579 41.66 1.33 -3.07
C PRO A 579 42.14 0.06 -3.80
N ASN A 580 43.17 -0.58 -3.28
CA ASN A 580 43.72 -1.83 -3.83
C ASN A 580 42.96 -3.08 -3.37
N GLY A 581 42.05 -2.94 -2.40
CA GLY A 581 41.31 -4.06 -1.79
C GLY A 581 42.10 -4.87 -0.76
N ASP A 582 43.34 -4.49 -0.45
CA ASP A 582 44.18 -5.09 0.58
C ASP A 582 44.80 -4.02 1.49
N LEU A 583 45.55 -4.45 2.52
CA LEU A 583 46.18 -3.56 3.49
C LEU A 583 47.48 -2.90 2.97
N SER A 584 47.87 -3.10 1.71
CA SER A 584 49.11 -2.53 1.16
C SER A 584 49.04 -1.01 1.02
N ALA A 585 47.85 -0.47 0.73
CA ALA A 585 47.61 0.93 0.48
C ALA A 585 46.38 1.42 1.28
N ILE A 586 46.60 1.78 2.55
CA ILE A 586 45.56 2.30 3.43
C ILE A 586 45.41 3.82 3.24
N ASN A 587 44.22 4.28 2.87
CA ASN A 587 43.92 5.71 2.80
C ASN A 587 43.62 6.29 4.19
N ARG A 588 44.69 6.68 4.90
CA ARG A 588 44.59 7.24 6.26
C ARG A 588 43.82 8.56 6.33
N GLN A 589 43.77 9.35 5.27
CA GLN A 589 43.00 10.61 5.27
C GLN A 589 41.49 10.36 5.29
N VAL A 590 41.02 9.34 4.57
CA VAL A 590 39.62 8.94 4.58
C VAL A 590 39.23 8.34 5.93
N LEU A 591 40.08 7.50 6.55
CA LEU A 591 39.85 7.02 7.91
C LEU A 591 39.79 8.17 8.92
N ARG A 592 40.67 9.17 8.78
CA ARG A 592 40.65 10.39 9.59
C ARG A 592 39.35 11.17 9.41
N TYR A 593 38.84 11.29 8.18
CA TYR A 593 37.54 11.92 7.92
C TYR A 593 36.42 11.22 8.70
N TYR A 594 36.32 9.89 8.59
CA TYR A 594 35.29 9.14 9.33
C TYR A 594 35.45 9.24 10.84
N ARG A 595 36.69 9.16 11.34
CA ARG A 595 36.99 9.35 12.77
C ARG A 595 36.58 10.75 13.24
N CYS A 596 36.83 11.77 12.42
CA CYS A 596 36.38 13.14 12.65
C CYS A 596 34.85 13.23 12.75
N VAL A 597 34.12 12.68 11.76
CA VAL A 597 32.65 12.63 11.80
C VAL A 597 32.17 12.03 13.12
N ILE A 598 32.68 10.86 13.51
CA ILE A 598 32.27 10.18 14.74
C ILE A 598 32.61 11.01 15.98
N SER A 599 33.81 11.59 16.05
CA SER A 599 34.22 12.39 17.20
C SER A 599 33.41 13.68 17.35
N GLU A 600 33.04 14.35 16.26
CA GLU A 600 32.19 15.54 16.32
C GLU A 600 30.74 15.19 16.68
N LEU A 601 30.22 14.05 16.21
CA LEU A 601 28.90 13.56 16.63
C LEU A 601 28.83 13.28 18.13
N LEU A 602 29.87 12.67 18.69
CA LEU A 602 29.95 12.41 20.14
C LEU A 602 29.96 13.70 20.96
N LYS A 603 30.53 14.80 20.43
CA LYS A 603 30.45 16.11 21.09
C LYS A 603 29.02 16.66 21.14
N LEU A 604 28.16 16.24 20.20
CA LEU A 604 26.72 16.54 20.18
C LEU A 604 25.88 15.52 20.96
N ASN A 605 26.51 14.60 21.71
CA ASN A 605 25.86 13.46 22.36
C ASN A 605 25.11 12.51 21.40
N ILE A 606 25.51 12.48 20.13
CA ILE A 606 24.95 11.58 19.11
C ILE A 606 25.88 10.37 18.96
N LYS A 607 25.37 9.18 19.25
CA LYS A 607 26.12 7.92 19.08
C LYS A 607 26.07 7.46 17.63
N SER A 608 27.17 6.89 17.13
CA SER A 608 27.24 6.38 15.75
C SER A 608 26.90 4.89 15.67
N MET A 609 26.11 4.53 14.66
CA MET A 609 25.98 3.17 14.15
C MET A 609 26.65 3.09 12.78
N VAL A 610 27.80 2.42 12.69
CA VAL A 610 28.61 2.45 11.47
C VAL A 610 28.39 1.18 10.65
N THR A 611 28.04 1.36 9.38
CA THR A 611 27.93 0.26 8.40
C THR A 611 29.23 0.11 7.63
N LEU A 612 29.86 -1.06 7.67
CA LEU A 612 31.13 -1.33 6.99
C LEU A 612 30.98 -1.41 5.48
N TYR A 613 29.92 -2.07 5.01
CA TYR A 613 29.65 -2.30 3.59
C TYR A 613 28.18 -2.03 3.25
N TYR A 614 27.96 -1.08 2.33
CA TYR A 614 26.63 -0.67 1.88
C TYR A 614 26.54 -0.77 0.35
N PRO A 615 26.11 -1.93 -0.18
CA PRO A 615 25.91 -2.10 -1.60
C PRO A 615 24.62 -1.40 -2.06
N THR A 616 24.63 -0.95 -3.31
CA THR A 616 23.44 -0.45 -4.01
C THR A 616 23.44 -0.96 -5.45
N HIS A 617 22.29 -0.95 -6.13
CA HIS A 617 22.21 -1.34 -7.55
C HIS A 617 23.14 -0.52 -8.45
N ALA A 618 23.29 0.78 -8.16
CA ALA A 618 24.13 1.68 -8.96
C ALA A 618 25.61 1.58 -8.61
N TYR A 619 25.94 1.12 -7.40
CA TYR A 619 27.30 1.11 -6.88
C TYR A 619 27.47 -0.05 -5.89
N LEU A 620 28.24 -1.06 -6.30
CA LEU A 620 28.50 -2.25 -5.49
C LEU A 620 29.42 -1.97 -4.30
N GLY A 621 30.16 -0.86 -4.28
CA GLY A 621 31.02 -0.50 -3.14
C GLY A 621 32.25 -1.38 -2.93
N LEU A 622 32.61 -2.21 -3.91
CA LEU A 622 33.84 -3.01 -3.85
C LEU A 622 35.03 -2.21 -4.42
N PRO A 623 36.23 -2.33 -3.82
CA PRO A 623 37.48 -1.89 -4.43
C PRO A 623 37.65 -2.43 -5.86
N GLY A 624 38.16 -1.59 -6.77
CA GLY A 624 38.28 -1.90 -8.20
C GLY A 624 38.93 -3.26 -8.50
N PRO A 625 40.08 -3.61 -7.87
CA PRO A 625 40.72 -4.91 -8.09
C PRO A 625 39.90 -6.13 -7.63
N LEU A 626 39.10 -6.00 -6.57
CA LEU A 626 38.22 -7.08 -6.10
C LEU A 626 37.03 -7.26 -7.05
N LEU A 627 36.46 -6.16 -7.53
CA LEU A 627 35.39 -6.17 -8.52
C LEU A 627 35.82 -6.87 -9.82
N GLN A 628 36.99 -6.51 -10.35
CA GLN A 628 37.56 -7.10 -11.58
C GLN A 628 37.86 -8.60 -11.45
N ARG A 629 38.15 -9.08 -10.24
CA ARG A 629 38.42 -10.51 -9.98
C ARG A 629 37.14 -11.35 -9.79
N GLY A 630 35.96 -10.77 -9.93
CA GLY A 630 34.66 -11.45 -9.80
C GLY A 630 33.88 -11.12 -8.53
N GLY A 631 34.34 -10.15 -7.73
CA GLY A 631 33.63 -9.63 -6.55
C GLY A 631 33.23 -10.73 -5.56
N TRP A 632 31.96 -10.73 -5.14
CA TRP A 632 31.43 -11.68 -4.15
C TRP A 632 31.33 -13.13 -4.62
N LEU A 633 31.59 -13.44 -5.89
CA LEU A 633 31.69 -14.83 -6.35
C LEU A 633 33.01 -15.49 -5.93
N LYS A 634 34.02 -14.70 -5.51
CA LYS A 634 35.33 -15.22 -5.11
C LYS A 634 35.51 -15.21 -3.60
N GLN A 635 36.03 -16.32 -3.07
CA GLN A 635 36.36 -16.47 -1.66
C GLN A 635 37.48 -15.52 -1.19
N SER A 636 38.32 -15.03 -2.10
CA SER A 636 39.34 -14.00 -1.77
C SER A 636 38.72 -12.70 -1.26
N THR A 637 37.53 -12.34 -1.73
CA THR A 637 36.78 -11.15 -1.28
C THR A 637 36.34 -11.28 0.17
N VAL A 638 36.03 -12.50 0.63
CA VAL A 638 35.69 -12.80 2.03
C VAL A 638 36.88 -12.47 2.95
N GLN A 639 38.09 -12.90 2.57
CA GLN A 639 39.30 -12.61 3.35
C GLN A 639 39.64 -11.11 3.33
N ALA A 640 39.47 -10.45 2.17
CA ALA A 640 39.68 -9.02 2.04
C ALA A 640 38.71 -8.22 2.93
N PHE A 641 37.43 -8.63 2.98
CA PHE A 641 36.43 -8.00 3.84
C PHE A 641 36.75 -8.19 5.33
N GLN A 642 37.20 -9.38 5.73
CA GLN A 642 37.64 -9.65 7.09
C GLN A 642 38.79 -8.71 7.53
N ASN A 643 39.78 -8.53 6.66
CA ASN A 643 40.93 -7.65 6.93
C ASN A 643 40.49 -6.17 6.97
N TYR A 644 39.60 -5.76 6.08
CA TYR A 644 39.00 -4.43 6.07
C TYR A 644 38.21 -4.16 7.36
N ALA A 645 37.36 -5.10 7.79
CA ALA A 645 36.60 -4.98 9.03
C ALA A 645 37.52 -4.83 10.25
N ALA A 646 38.56 -5.66 10.35
CA ALA A 646 39.56 -5.56 11.42
C ALA A 646 40.24 -4.18 11.48
N LEU A 647 40.61 -3.62 10.33
CA LEU A 647 41.17 -2.27 10.24
C LEU A 647 40.17 -1.22 10.74
N CYS A 648 38.91 -1.29 10.33
CA CYS A 648 37.87 -0.36 10.79
C CYS A 648 37.61 -0.47 12.30
N PHE A 649 37.57 -1.69 12.85
CA PHE A 649 37.42 -1.91 14.29
C PHE A 649 38.60 -1.34 15.07
N GLN A 650 39.82 -1.50 14.56
CA GLN A 650 41.02 -0.95 15.18
C GLN A 650 41.03 0.59 15.17
N GLU A 651 40.70 1.21 14.04
CA GLU A 651 40.87 2.66 13.83
C GLU A 651 39.69 3.49 14.35
N LEU A 652 38.50 2.90 14.49
CA LEU A 652 37.27 3.62 14.84
C LEU A 652 36.53 3.02 16.07
N GLY A 653 36.81 1.78 16.46
CA GLY A 653 36.02 1.05 17.46
C GLY A 653 36.19 1.49 18.92
N ASP A 654 37.17 2.32 19.22
CA ASP A 654 37.22 3.03 20.50
C ASP A 654 36.03 3.99 20.66
N LEU A 655 35.59 4.61 19.55
CA LEU A 655 34.47 5.56 19.50
C LEU A 655 33.13 4.92 19.12
N VAL A 656 33.15 3.90 18.24
CA VAL A 656 31.93 3.27 17.71
C VAL A 656 31.51 2.06 18.55
N LYS A 657 30.25 2.05 19.00
CA LYS A 657 29.69 0.97 19.82
C LYS A 657 28.64 0.11 19.11
N LEU A 658 28.14 0.54 17.95
CA LEU A 658 27.18 -0.22 17.15
C LEU A 658 27.70 -0.36 15.72
N TRP A 659 27.82 -1.60 15.26
CA TRP A 659 28.36 -1.94 13.96
C TRP A 659 27.37 -2.76 13.15
N ILE A 660 27.25 -2.40 11.87
CA ILE A 660 26.58 -3.21 10.86
C ILE A 660 27.66 -3.67 9.87
N THR A 661 27.86 -4.97 9.70
CA THR A 661 28.85 -5.46 8.73
C THR A 661 28.39 -5.18 7.30
N ILE A 662 27.16 -5.57 6.97
CA ILE A 662 26.62 -5.50 5.61
C ILE A 662 25.19 -4.98 5.68
N ASN A 663 24.85 -4.01 4.85
CA ASN A 663 23.48 -3.52 4.69
C ASN A 663 22.77 -4.25 3.53
N GLU A 664 21.61 -4.83 3.83
CA GLU A 664 20.69 -5.48 2.88
C GLU A 664 21.38 -6.49 1.93
N PRO A 665 22.18 -7.44 2.46
CA PRO A 665 22.85 -8.41 1.60
C PRO A 665 21.86 -9.29 0.81
N ASN A 666 20.64 -9.46 1.32
CA ASN A 666 19.56 -10.17 0.65
C ASN A 666 18.95 -9.43 -0.55
N ARG A 667 19.30 -8.15 -0.78
CA ARG A 667 18.96 -7.39 -2.00
C ARG A 667 20.06 -7.40 -3.07
N LEU A 668 21.23 -7.97 -2.76
CA LEU A 668 22.32 -8.13 -3.74
C LEU A 668 22.00 -9.13 -4.86
N SER A 669 20.92 -9.91 -4.73
CA SER A 669 20.33 -10.71 -5.82
C SER A 669 20.09 -9.88 -7.08
N ASP A 670 19.80 -8.60 -6.91
CA ASP A 670 19.46 -7.70 -8.01
C ASP A 670 20.72 -7.22 -8.76
N VAL A 671 21.91 -7.43 -8.19
CA VAL A 671 23.21 -7.13 -8.81
C VAL A 671 23.84 -8.39 -9.40
N TYR A 672 23.82 -9.51 -8.65
CA TYR A 672 24.29 -10.82 -9.13
C TYR A 672 23.13 -11.61 -9.72
N ASN A 673 22.55 -11.10 -10.81
CA ASN A 673 21.34 -11.65 -11.41
C ASN A 673 21.59 -12.55 -12.64
N SER A 674 22.84 -12.75 -13.06
CA SER A 674 23.20 -13.56 -14.24
C SER A 674 22.67 -15.00 -14.18
N SER A 675 22.69 -15.58 -12.98
CA SER A 675 22.07 -16.87 -12.67
C SER A 675 21.77 -16.94 -11.18
N SER A 676 20.77 -17.73 -10.80
CA SER A 676 20.50 -18.02 -9.39
C SER A 676 21.71 -18.64 -8.68
N ASN A 677 22.51 -19.44 -9.39
CA ASN A 677 23.72 -20.05 -8.82
C ASN A 677 24.73 -18.96 -8.41
N ASP A 678 24.91 -17.95 -9.25
CA ASP A 678 25.76 -16.78 -8.92
C ASP A 678 25.16 -16.01 -7.73
N THR A 679 23.84 -15.80 -7.71
CA THR A 679 23.15 -15.16 -6.58
C THR A 679 23.40 -15.91 -5.27
N TYR A 680 23.18 -17.23 -5.26
CA TYR A 680 23.34 -18.06 -4.07
C TYR A 680 24.80 -18.19 -3.64
N GLN A 681 25.73 -18.28 -4.58
CA GLN A 681 27.16 -18.34 -4.28
C GLN A 681 27.69 -17.02 -3.72
N ALA A 682 27.26 -15.89 -4.27
CA ALA A 682 27.60 -14.56 -3.75
C ALA A 682 27.05 -14.38 -2.33
N ALA A 683 25.77 -14.74 -2.10
CA ALA A 683 25.14 -14.70 -0.78
C ALA A 683 25.83 -15.60 0.25
N HIS A 684 26.26 -16.79 -0.16
CA HIS A 684 27.06 -17.69 0.68
C HIS A 684 28.35 -17.02 1.14
N ASN A 685 29.12 -16.44 0.20
CA ASN A 685 30.35 -15.73 0.53
C ASN A 685 30.10 -14.50 1.42
N LEU A 686 28.99 -13.77 1.23
CA LEU A 686 28.58 -12.66 2.10
C LEU A 686 28.30 -13.11 3.53
N LEU A 687 27.59 -14.24 3.71
CA LEU A 687 27.34 -14.83 5.04
C LEU A 687 28.64 -15.21 5.74
N ILE A 688 29.57 -15.86 5.03
CA ILE A 688 30.88 -16.18 5.60
C ILE A 688 31.68 -14.90 5.92
N ALA A 689 31.62 -13.88 5.07
CA ALA A 689 32.33 -12.62 5.29
C ALA A 689 31.80 -11.86 6.53
N HIS A 690 30.49 -11.81 6.68
CA HIS A 690 29.83 -11.30 7.88
C HIS A 690 30.28 -12.07 9.13
N ALA A 691 30.19 -13.40 9.11
CA ALA A 691 30.53 -14.22 10.26
C ALA A 691 32.02 -14.12 10.65
N ARG A 692 32.93 -14.03 9.68
CA ARG A 692 34.36 -13.78 9.94
C ARG A 692 34.62 -12.40 10.54
N ALA A 693 33.93 -11.38 10.06
CA ALA A 693 34.04 -10.03 10.63
C ALA A 693 33.51 -9.99 12.07
N TRP A 694 32.36 -10.61 12.33
CA TRP A 694 31.80 -10.74 13.68
C TRP A 694 32.75 -11.51 14.61
N GLN A 695 33.29 -12.65 14.16
CA GLN A 695 34.20 -13.46 14.96
C GLN A 695 35.51 -12.73 15.30
N ILE A 696 36.07 -11.94 14.36
CA ILE A 696 37.23 -11.09 14.66
C ILE A 696 36.88 -10.07 15.74
N TYR A 697 35.74 -9.39 15.61
CA TYR A 697 35.31 -8.40 16.60
C TYR A 697 35.17 -9.03 17.98
N ASP A 698 34.47 -10.16 18.05
CA ASP A 698 34.18 -10.89 19.27
C ASP A 698 35.46 -11.33 19.98
N LYS A 699 36.40 -11.95 19.25
CA LYS A 699 37.63 -12.48 19.82
C LYS A 699 38.65 -11.41 20.17
N GLN A 700 38.78 -10.37 19.35
CA GLN A 700 39.91 -9.44 19.45
C GLN A 700 39.56 -8.07 20.00
N TYR A 701 38.33 -7.59 19.85
CA TYR A 701 37.99 -6.18 20.12
C TYR A 701 36.91 -6.00 21.20
N ARG A 702 35.97 -6.94 21.32
CA ARG A 702 34.81 -6.82 22.22
C ARG A 702 35.18 -6.59 23.68
N SER A 703 36.26 -7.22 24.16
CA SER A 703 36.69 -7.17 25.57
C SER A 703 37.05 -5.78 26.07
N PHE A 704 37.46 -4.86 25.19
CA PHE A 704 37.82 -3.48 25.55
C PHE A 704 36.99 -2.42 24.83
N GLN A 705 36.38 -2.74 23.68
CA GLN A 705 35.50 -1.79 22.98
C GLN A 705 34.07 -1.84 23.48
N HIS A 706 33.61 -2.99 23.99
CA HIS A 706 32.25 -3.21 24.49
C HIS A 706 31.13 -2.82 23.51
N GLY A 707 31.38 -2.90 22.20
CA GLY A 707 30.37 -2.67 21.17
C GLY A 707 29.64 -3.94 20.76
N LEU A 708 28.63 -3.75 19.91
CA LEU A 708 27.82 -4.80 19.32
C LEU A 708 27.92 -4.78 17.79
N VAL A 709 27.87 -5.96 17.18
CA VAL A 709 28.01 -6.18 15.74
C VAL A 709 26.86 -7.05 15.24
N SER A 710 26.24 -6.62 14.15
CA SER A 710 25.25 -7.41 13.42
C SER A 710 25.29 -7.08 11.91
N LEU A 711 24.29 -7.52 11.16
CA LEU A 711 24.00 -7.15 9.77
C LEU A 711 22.56 -6.63 9.67
N SER A 712 22.29 -5.72 8.73
CA SER A 712 20.94 -5.22 8.50
C SER A 712 20.30 -6.00 7.37
N LEU A 713 19.20 -6.70 7.65
CA LEU A 713 18.44 -7.43 6.63
C LEU A 713 17.31 -6.56 6.09
N HIS A 714 17.12 -6.59 4.77
CA HIS A 714 15.87 -6.10 4.19
C HIS A 714 14.74 -7.04 4.62
N SER A 715 13.63 -6.51 5.09
CA SER A 715 12.55 -7.28 5.70
C SER A 715 11.21 -6.61 5.44
N ASP A 716 10.87 -6.45 4.17
CA ASP A 716 9.52 -6.08 3.78
C ASP A 716 8.57 -7.21 4.22
N TRP A 717 7.33 -6.86 4.56
CA TRP A 717 6.33 -7.87 4.92
C TRP A 717 5.64 -8.38 3.65
N ALA A 718 5.14 -9.61 3.64
CA ALA A 718 4.31 -10.12 2.57
C ALA A 718 2.94 -10.58 3.06
N GLU A 719 1.92 -10.23 2.30
CA GLU A 719 0.54 -10.66 2.50
C GLU A 719 0.02 -11.37 1.25
N PRO A 720 -0.81 -12.41 1.38
CA PRO A 720 -1.46 -13.01 0.24
C PRO A 720 -2.33 -11.94 -0.45
N ALA A 721 -2.19 -11.79 -1.77
CA ALA A 721 -3.03 -10.86 -2.51
C ALA A 721 -4.51 -11.31 -2.50
N ASN A 722 -4.76 -12.60 -2.30
CA ASN A 722 -6.08 -13.16 -2.09
C ASN A 722 -6.04 -14.08 -0.86
N PRO A 723 -6.64 -13.68 0.28
CA PRO A 723 -6.57 -14.46 1.52
C PRO A 723 -7.41 -15.74 1.46
N TYR A 724 -8.30 -15.89 0.47
CA TYR A 724 -9.16 -17.07 0.30
C TYR A 724 -8.50 -18.19 -0.51
N PHE A 725 -7.27 -17.97 -1.00
CA PHE A 725 -6.60 -18.92 -1.88
C PHE A 725 -5.27 -19.41 -1.28
N ASP A 726 -5.17 -20.72 -1.07
CA ASP A 726 -4.07 -21.35 -0.36
C ASP A 726 -2.71 -21.18 -1.06
N SER A 727 -2.70 -21.09 -2.40
CA SER A 727 -1.45 -20.85 -3.13
C SER A 727 -0.83 -19.49 -2.80
N HIS A 728 -1.65 -18.47 -2.51
CA HIS A 728 -1.19 -17.12 -2.15
C HIS A 728 -0.70 -17.08 -0.71
N LEU A 729 -1.36 -17.79 0.19
CA LEU A 729 -0.88 -17.97 1.57
C LEU A 729 0.50 -18.63 1.58
N LYS A 730 0.68 -19.69 0.79
CA LYS A 730 1.98 -20.35 0.61
C LYS A 730 3.01 -19.45 -0.07
N ALA A 731 2.58 -18.59 -1.00
CA ALA A 731 3.46 -17.61 -1.66
C ALA A 731 3.96 -16.55 -0.68
N ALA A 732 3.11 -16.06 0.23
CA ALA A 732 3.49 -15.10 1.28
C ALA A 732 4.55 -15.67 2.21
N GLU A 733 4.33 -16.88 2.74
CA GLU A 733 5.35 -17.53 3.58
C GLU A 733 6.63 -17.80 2.78
N ARG A 734 6.53 -18.29 1.54
CA ARG A 734 7.70 -18.54 0.69
C ARG A 734 8.49 -17.26 0.39
N PHE A 735 7.83 -16.11 0.21
CA PHE A 735 8.51 -14.83 0.08
C PHE A 735 9.35 -14.52 1.32
N LEU A 736 8.80 -14.68 2.53
CA LEU A 736 9.53 -14.45 3.78
C LEU A 736 10.71 -15.41 3.94
N GLN A 737 10.57 -16.66 3.48
CA GLN A 737 11.66 -17.65 3.48
C GLN A 737 12.82 -17.24 2.55
N PHE A 738 12.51 -16.74 1.35
CA PHE A 738 13.52 -16.34 0.36
C PHE A 738 14.11 -14.96 0.64
N GLU A 739 13.38 -14.06 1.30
CA GLU A 739 13.83 -12.70 1.60
C GLU A 739 14.54 -12.63 2.96
N ILE A 740 13.87 -13.05 4.03
CA ILE A 740 14.36 -12.86 5.41
C ILE A 740 15.12 -14.10 5.87
N ALA A 741 14.47 -15.27 5.82
CA ALA A 741 15.03 -16.50 6.38
C ALA A 741 16.32 -16.94 5.67
N TRP A 742 16.48 -16.60 4.39
CA TRP A 742 17.67 -16.89 3.59
C TRP A 742 18.99 -16.50 4.28
N PHE A 743 19.02 -15.33 4.95
CA PHE A 743 20.17 -14.90 5.74
C PHE A 743 19.94 -15.07 7.25
N ALA A 744 18.70 -14.99 7.72
CA ALA A 744 18.41 -15.04 9.15
C ALA A 744 18.47 -16.47 9.75
N ASP A 745 18.03 -17.52 9.04
CA ASP A 745 18.10 -18.89 9.57
C ASP A 745 19.55 -19.38 9.80
N PRO A 746 20.51 -19.15 8.87
CA PRO A 746 21.91 -19.47 9.12
C PRO A 746 22.47 -18.78 10.36
N ILE A 747 22.12 -17.52 10.60
CA ILE A 747 22.70 -16.71 11.68
C ILE A 747 21.99 -16.97 13.01
N PHE A 748 20.66 -16.89 13.05
CA PHE A 748 19.90 -16.84 14.29
C PHE A 748 19.29 -18.18 14.72
N LYS A 749 19.31 -19.22 13.87
CA LYS A 749 18.57 -20.46 14.12
C LYS A 749 19.40 -21.73 13.99
N THR A 750 19.74 -22.12 12.77
CA THR A 750 20.21 -23.48 12.47
C THR A 750 21.71 -23.54 12.14
N GLY A 751 22.30 -22.47 11.61
CA GLY A 751 23.62 -22.53 10.97
C GLY A 751 23.58 -22.91 9.48
N ASP A 752 22.40 -23.21 8.93
CA ASP A 752 22.21 -23.61 7.54
C ASP A 752 21.06 -22.81 6.90
N TYR A 753 20.92 -22.88 5.58
CA TYR A 753 19.82 -22.24 4.87
C TYR A 753 18.44 -22.81 5.27
N PRO A 754 17.35 -22.05 5.08
CA PRO A 754 16.01 -22.51 5.40
C PRO A 754 15.66 -23.81 4.65
N ALA A 755 15.12 -24.80 5.36
CA ALA A 755 14.70 -26.06 4.77
C ALA A 755 13.64 -25.85 3.68
N ALA A 756 12.65 -24.98 3.93
CA ALA A 756 11.58 -24.66 2.98
C ALA A 756 12.13 -24.08 1.66
N MET A 757 13.13 -23.19 1.73
CA MET A 757 13.79 -22.62 0.55
C MET A 757 14.52 -23.72 -0.24
N ARG A 758 15.32 -24.55 0.43
CA ARG A 758 16.08 -25.63 -0.20
C ARG A 758 15.17 -26.66 -0.86
N GLU A 759 14.15 -27.14 -0.15
CA GLU A 759 13.18 -28.11 -0.64
C GLU A 759 12.44 -27.59 -1.88
N TYR A 760 12.06 -26.32 -1.89
CA TYR A 760 11.38 -25.70 -3.03
C TYR A 760 12.27 -25.67 -4.28
N ILE A 761 13.52 -25.21 -4.16
CA ILE A 761 14.49 -25.16 -5.26
C ILE A 761 14.76 -26.58 -5.80
N VAL A 762 14.98 -27.56 -4.91
CA VAL A 762 15.22 -28.95 -5.30
C VAL A 762 14.00 -29.55 -6.01
N SER A 763 12.79 -29.27 -5.53
CA SER A 763 11.55 -29.70 -6.19
C SER A 763 11.43 -29.10 -7.59
N LYS A 764 11.75 -27.81 -7.75
CA LYS A 764 11.71 -27.13 -9.05
C LYS A 764 12.72 -27.69 -10.04
N ASN A 765 13.93 -28.00 -9.55
CA ASN A 765 14.98 -28.65 -10.33
C ASN A 765 14.59 -30.06 -10.77
N LYS A 766 14.02 -30.89 -9.88
CA LYS A 766 13.48 -32.22 -10.20
C LYS A 766 12.40 -32.20 -11.28
N LYS A 767 11.64 -31.10 -11.39
CA LYS A 767 10.62 -30.89 -12.43
C LYS A 767 11.19 -30.35 -13.75
N GLY A 768 12.49 -30.07 -13.82
CA GLY A 768 13.14 -29.49 -15.01
C GLY A 768 12.79 -28.02 -15.26
N LEU A 769 12.25 -27.32 -14.27
CA LEU A 769 11.80 -25.91 -14.40
C LEU A 769 12.89 -24.89 -14.01
N SER A 770 13.96 -25.36 -13.37
CA SER A 770 15.10 -24.56 -12.95
C SER A 770 16.34 -25.45 -12.87
N SER A 771 17.51 -24.90 -13.20
CA SER A 771 18.81 -25.56 -13.04
C SER A 771 19.56 -25.05 -11.80
N SER A 772 18.88 -24.31 -10.93
CA SER A 772 19.44 -23.69 -9.75
C SER A 772 19.84 -24.71 -8.67
N PHE A 773 20.89 -24.36 -7.94
CA PHE A 773 21.42 -25.11 -6.81
C PHE A 773 21.79 -24.17 -5.66
N LEU A 774 21.26 -24.48 -4.47
CA LEU A 774 21.60 -23.78 -3.23
C LEU A 774 22.81 -24.48 -2.57
N PRO A 775 23.95 -23.80 -2.36
CA PRO A 775 25.14 -24.41 -1.78
C PRO A 775 24.88 -24.98 -0.38
N TYR A 776 25.69 -25.94 0.03
CA TYR A 776 25.68 -26.49 1.38
C TYR A 776 26.79 -25.84 2.21
N PHE A 777 26.49 -25.51 3.46
CA PHE A 777 27.51 -25.15 4.43
C PHE A 777 28.26 -26.40 4.89
N THR A 778 29.59 -26.32 5.00
CA THR A 778 30.37 -27.34 5.72
C THR A 778 30.11 -27.25 7.22
N ASP A 779 30.48 -28.27 8.00
CA ASP A 779 30.29 -28.25 9.45
C ASP A 779 31.06 -27.13 10.15
N GLU A 780 32.22 -26.74 9.61
CA GLU A 780 33.00 -25.58 10.06
C GLU A 780 32.25 -24.28 9.77
N GLU A 781 31.69 -24.15 8.58
CA GLU A 781 30.94 -22.95 8.20
C GLU A 781 29.65 -22.81 9.00
N LYS A 782 28.93 -23.91 9.24
CA LYS A 782 27.73 -23.94 10.11
C LYS A 782 28.05 -23.40 11.50
N LYS A 783 29.16 -23.85 12.09
CA LYS A 783 29.63 -23.36 13.40
C LYS A 783 30.08 -21.91 13.37
N LEU A 784 30.61 -21.45 12.23
CA LEU A 784 31.07 -20.08 12.04
C LEU A 784 29.90 -19.09 11.95
N VAL A 785 28.87 -19.41 11.16
CA VAL A 785 27.73 -18.50 10.91
C VAL A 785 26.70 -18.51 12.03
N LYS A 786 26.50 -19.67 12.69
CA LYS A 786 25.50 -19.81 13.75
C LYS A 786 25.86 -18.94 14.95
N GLY A 787 24.97 -18.02 15.29
CA GLY A 787 25.11 -17.08 16.40
C GLY A 787 26.00 -15.87 16.09
N ALA A 788 26.36 -15.63 14.83
CA ALA A 788 27.29 -14.56 14.45
C ALA A 788 26.65 -13.15 14.40
N ALA A 789 25.74 -12.83 15.33
CA ALA A 789 25.11 -11.52 15.42
C ALA A 789 24.64 -11.23 16.85
N ASP A 790 24.84 -10.00 17.31
CA ASP A 790 24.51 -9.61 18.69
C ASP A 790 23.06 -9.12 18.87
N PHE A 791 22.44 -8.65 17.78
CA PHE A 791 21.07 -8.13 17.73
C PHE A 791 20.50 -8.35 16.33
N TYR A 792 19.18 -8.23 16.17
CA TYR A 792 18.54 -8.28 14.86
C TYR A 792 18.36 -6.87 14.30
N ALA A 793 18.98 -6.55 13.17
CA ALA A 793 18.78 -5.28 12.47
C ALA A 793 17.86 -5.45 11.26
N LEU A 794 16.77 -4.68 11.25
CA LEU A 794 15.69 -4.75 10.28
C LEU A 794 15.58 -3.44 9.49
N ASN A 795 15.67 -3.53 8.18
CA ASN A 795 15.25 -2.48 7.26
C ASN A 795 13.87 -2.87 6.70
N HIS A 796 12.84 -2.07 6.96
CA HIS A 796 11.48 -2.34 6.49
C HIS A 796 10.89 -1.08 5.88
N PHE A 797 10.24 -1.18 4.72
CA PHE A 797 9.69 -0.02 4.03
C PHE A 797 8.21 -0.18 3.69
N THR A 798 7.79 -1.37 3.27
CA THR A 798 6.42 -1.61 2.80
C THR A 798 5.96 -3.04 3.08
N THR A 799 4.67 -3.29 2.86
CA THR A 799 4.13 -4.63 2.69
C THR A 799 3.93 -4.91 1.20
N ARG A 800 4.21 -6.14 0.76
CA ARG A 800 4.02 -6.63 -0.60
C ARG A 800 2.81 -7.56 -0.63
N PHE A 801 1.90 -7.37 -1.58
CA PHE A 801 0.83 -8.33 -1.82
C PHE A 801 1.30 -9.32 -2.86
N VAL A 802 1.28 -10.62 -2.53
CA VAL A 802 1.92 -11.65 -3.34
C VAL A 802 0.93 -12.67 -3.88
N ILE A 803 1.21 -13.16 -5.09
CA ILE A 803 0.53 -14.30 -5.69
C ILE A 803 1.52 -15.38 -6.08
N HIS A 804 1.03 -16.60 -6.23
CA HIS A 804 1.82 -17.70 -6.77
C HIS A 804 1.76 -17.67 -8.29
N GLU A 805 2.92 -17.60 -8.93
CA GLU A 805 3.03 -17.74 -10.38
C GLU A 805 4.24 -18.61 -10.70
N LEU A 806 4.00 -19.74 -11.37
CA LEU A 806 5.04 -20.67 -11.79
C LEU A 806 5.83 -20.07 -12.95
N GLN A 807 7.13 -19.87 -12.76
CA GLN A 807 8.01 -19.25 -13.77
C GLN A 807 9.09 -20.23 -14.22
N ASN A 808 9.43 -20.22 -15.51
CA ASN A 808 10.49 -21.08 -16.05
C ASN A 808 11.81 -20.30 -16.15
N GLY A 809 12.92 -20.92 -15.74
CA GLY A 809 14.26 -20.36 -15.80
C GLY A 809 14.92 -20.26 -14.42
N SER A 810 16.24 -20.04 -14.45
CA SER A 810 17.13 -20.10 -13.27
C SER A 810 17.56 -18.72 -12.81
N TRP A 811 16.60 -17.81 -12.64
CA TRP A 811 16.78 -16.49 -12.02
C TRP A 811 16.24 -16.55 -10.60
N TYR A 812 16.85 -15.83 -9.65
CA TYR A 812 16.44 -15.87 -8.24
C TYR A 812 14.96 -15.54 -8.06
N GLU A 813 14.46 -14.56 -8.81
CA GLU A 813 13.04 -14.18 -8.78
C GLU A 813 12.11 -15.26 -9.32
N PHE A 814 12.59 -16.09 -10.25
CA PHE A 814 11.82 -17.19 -10.81
C PHE A 814 11.83 -18.37 -9.84
N ASP A 815 12.95 -18.68 -9.18
CA ASP A 815 13.03 -19.77 -8.21
C ASP A 815 12.05 -19.64 -7.05
N ARG A 816 11.67 -18.41 -6.66
CA ARG A 816 10.65 -18.18 -5.64
C ARG A 816 9.21 -18.31 -6.14
N ASP A 817 8.94 -18.28 -7.45
CA ASP A 817 7.57 -18.35 -8.03
C ASP A 817 6.56 -17.41 -7.31
N VAL A 818 6.97 -16.15 -7.13
CA VAL A 818 6.18 -15.08 -6.50
C VAL A 818 6.10 -13.88 -7.44
N GLN A 819 4.88 -13.39 -7.67
CA GLN A 819 4.62 -12.12 -8.34
C GLN A 819 3.97 -11.13 -7.36
N PHE A 820 4.23 -9.83 -7.56
CA PHE A 820 3.68 -8.77 -6.73
C PHE A 820 2.46 -8.12 -7.37
N LEU A 821 1.40 -7.95 -6.58
CA LEU A 821 0.25 -7.12 -6.92
C LEU A 821 0.29 -5.83 -6.10
N GLN A 822 -0.33 -4.79 -6.67
CA GLN A 822 -0.51 -3.53 -5.98
C GLN A 822 -1.97 -3.41 -5.55
N ASP A 823 -2.21 -3.31 -4.24
CA ASP A 823 -3.53 -2.98 -3.72
C ASP A 823 -3.80 -1.49 -3.96
N ILE A 824 -4.67 -1.20 -4.93
CA ILE A 824 -5.08 0.15 -5.33
C ILE A 824 -5.79 0.91 -4.19
N THR A 825 -6.21 0.22 -3.13
CA THR A 825 -6.88 0.83 -1.98
C THR A 825 -5.93 1.32 -0.91
N CYS A 826 -4.68 0.85 -0.92
CA CYS A 826 -3.65 1.35 -0.01
C CYS A 826 -3.13 2.70 -0.49
N LEU A 827 -2.89 3.62 0.44
CA LEU A 827 -2.13 4.83 0.15
C LEU A 827 -0.74 4.42 -0.33
N SER A 828 -0.25 5.00 -1.43
CA SER A 828 1.07 4.68 -1.97
C SER A 828 1.89 5.93 -2.26
N SER A 829 3.21 5.78 -2.20
CA SER A 829 4.14 6.83 -2.59
C SER A 829 4.23 7.03 -4.11
N PRO A 830 4.87 8.11 -4.59
CA PRO A 830 5.20 8.31 -6.01
C PRO A 830 5.93 7.11 -6.63
N SER A 831 6.81 6.47 -5.88
CA SER A 831 7.53 5.25 -6.29
C SER A 831 6.72 3.96 -6.07
N ARG A 832 5.41 4.07 -5.83
CA ARG A 832 4.46 2.96 -5.63
C ARG A 832 4.74 2.08 -4.40
N LEU A 833 5.42 2.61 -3.38
CA LEU A 833 5.54 1.93 -2.08
C LEU A 833 4.22 2.05 -1.32
N ALA A 834 3.66 0.93 -0.85
CA ALA A 834 2.39 0.92 -0.14
C ALA A 834 2.59 1.28 1.34
N VAL A 835 1.78 2.21 1.84
CA VAL A 835 1.77 2.62 3.24
C VAL A 835 0.87 1.66 4.02
N VAL A 836 1.48 0.61 4.58
CA VAL A 836 0.79 -0.47 5.31
C VAL A 836 1.41 -0.62 6.70
N PRO A 837 1.05 0.26 7.67
CA PRO A 837 1.74 0.34 8.96
C PRO A 837 1.73 -0.95 9.77
N TRP A 838 0.61 -1.68 9.75
CA TRP A 838 0.46 -2.93 10.51
C TRP A 838 1.39 -4.05 9.98
N GLY A 839 1.90 -3.94 8.75
CA GLY A 839 2.91 -4.84 8.21
C GLY A 839 4.20 -4.83 9.03
N MET A 840 4.61 -3.66 9.54
CA MET A 840 5.75 -3.54 10.46
C MET A 840 5.54 -4.38 11.73
N ARG A 841 4.34 -4.32 12.31
CA ARG A 841 4.01 -5.11 13.50
C ARG A 841 3.99 -6.62 13.19
N LYS A 842 3.44 -7.02 12.03
CA LYS A 842 3.41 -8.43 11.61
C LYS A 842 4.83 -8.99 11.39
N VAL A 843 5.73 -8.26 10.72
CA VAL A 843 7.10 -8.74 10.53
C VAL A 843 7.87 -8.84 11.85
N LEU A 844 7.69 -7.89 12.78
CA LEU A 844 8.30 -7.96 14.12
C LEU A 844 7.81 -9.17 14.92
N LYS A 845 6.51 -9.47 14.86
CA LYS A 845 5.93 -10.68 15.47
C LYS A 845 6.47 -11.96 14.82
N TRP A 846 6.59 -11.97 13.49
CA TRP A 846 7.14 -13.10 12.75
C TRP A 846 8.60 -13.36 13.15
N ILE A 847 9.44 -12.32 13.22
CA ILE A 847 10.84 -12.42 13.68
C ILE A 847 10.90 -12.99 15.10
N LYS A 848 10.13 -12.44 16.04
CA LYS A 848 10.08 -12.96 17.43
C LYS A 848 9.63 -14.42 17.48
N LYS A 849 8.62 -14.79 16.70
CA LYS A 849 8.10 -16.17 16.64
C LYS A 849 9.15 -17.13 16.07
N THR A 850 9.90 -16.72 15.05
CA THR A 850 10.83 -17.58 14.31
C THR A 850 12.20 -17.69 14.97
N TYR A 851 12.72 -16.61 15.55
CA TYR A 851 14.09 -16.50 16.08
C TYR A 851 14.15 -16.30 17.59
N GLY A 852 13.01 -16.17 18.27
CA GLY A 852 12.94 -15.95 19.71
C GLY A 852 13.08 -14.49 20.11
N ASP A 853 13.37 -14.26 21.39
CA ASP A 853 13.31 -12.95 22.03
C ASP A 853 14.66 -12.21 21.98
N ILE A 854 15.06 -11.85 20.75
CA ILE A 854 16.30 -11.14 20.43
C ILE A 854 16.05 -9.62 20.46
N ASP A 855 17.06 -8.83 20.84
CA ASP A 855 17.00 -7.37 20.71
C ASP A 855 16.88 -6.96 19.23
N VAL A 856 15.88 -6.15 18.88
CA VAL A 856 15.58 -5.73 17.51
C VAL A 856 15.82 -4.23 17.34
N TYR A 857 16.55 -3.86 16.30
CA TYR A 857 16.72 -2.49 15.85
C TYR A 857 16.10 -2.31 14.47
N ILE A 858 15.20 -1.34 14.32
CA ILE A 858 14.68 -0.93 13.01
C ILE A 858 15.71 0.05 12.44
N THR A 859 16.64 -0.43 11.62
CA THR A 859 17.81 0.33 11.20
C THR A 859 17.57 1.17 9.93
N ALA A 860 16.46 0.96 9.22
CA ALA A 860 15.93 1.88 8.22
C ALA A 860 14.41 1.73 8.03
N ASN A 861 13.67 2.83 8.14
CA ASN A 861 12.24 2.90 7.82
C ASN A 861 11.89 4.30 7.28
N GLY A 862 11.22 4.37 6.13
CA GLY A 862 10.91 5.65 5.50
C GLY A 862 10.14 5.53 4.19
N ILE A 863 9.72 6.67 3.65
CA ILE A 863 8.91 6.76 2.43
C ILE A 863 9.37 7.94 1.58
N ASP A 864 9.24 7.81 0.26
CA ASP A 864 9.46 8.92 -0.68
C ASP A 864 8.22 9.81 -0.76
N ASP A 865 8.44 11.13 -0.86
CA ASP A 865 7.38 12.13 -0.93
C ASP A 865 7.71 13.17 -2.03
N GLN A 866 6.74 13.53 -2.86
CA GLN A 866 6.93 14.53 -3.91
C GLN A 866 7.14 15.95 -3.34
N SER A 867 6.68 16.24 -2.12
CA SER A 867 6.73 17.58 -1.55
C SER A 867 8.14 18.06 -1.19
N LEU A 868 8.41 19.34 -1.44
CA LEU A 868 9.69 20.00 -1.14
C LEU A 868 9.74 20.61 0.26
N ALA A 869 8.59 20.81 0.92
CA ALA A 869 8.51 21.49 2.21
C ALA A 869 7.51 20.82 3.17
N ASN A 870 6.22 20.75 2.79
CA ASN A 870 5.18 20.10 3.57
C ASN A 870 4.99 18.64 3.12
N ASP A 871 5.79 17.74 3.67
CA ASP A 871 5.85 16.31 3.33
C ASP A 871 4.84 15.48 4.13
N GLU A 872 3.57 15.71 3.84
CA GLU A 872 2.44 15.12 4.57
C GLU A 872 2.40 13.59 4.52
N LEU A 873 2.79 12.97 3.39
CA LEU A 873 2.82 11.51 3.27
C LEU A 873 3.84 10.92 4.25
N ARG A 874 5.01 11.55 4.35
CA ARG A 874 6.04 11.15 5.31
C ARG A 874 5.59 11.37 6.76
N ASN A 875 4.92 12.48 7.04
CA ASN A 875 4.35 12.78 8.35
C ASN A 875 3.39 11.68 8.81
N TYR A 876 2.46 11.30 7.94
CA TYR A 876 1.52 10.23 8.18
C TYR A 876 2.20 8.87 8.35
N TYR A 877 3.15 8.56 7.45
CA TYR A 877 3.93 7.32 7.50
C TYR A 877 4.66 7.18 8.84
N LEU A 878 5.43 8.19 9.25
CA LEU A 878 6.18 8.17 10.51
C LEU A 878 5.25 7.97 11.71
N GLY A 879 4.17 8.75 11.79
CA GLY A 879 3.22 8.64 12.91
C GLY A 879 2.56 7.26 13.00
N LYS A 880 2.16 6.66 11.86
CA LYS A 880 1.49 5.35 11.87
C LYS A 880 2.45 4.19 12.07
N TYR A 881 3.62 4.18 11.42
CA TYR A 881 4.60 3.10 11.57
C TYR A 881 5.17 3.07 12.99
N THR A 882 5.56 4.22 13.55
CA THR A 882 6.05 4.27 14.94
C THR A 882 4.99 3.83 15.94
N GLN A 883 3.71 4.08 15.67
CA GLN A 883 2.62 3.61 16.52
C GLN A 883 2.46 2.08 16.49
N GLU A 884 2.66 1.44 15.34
CA GLU A 884 2.65 -0.02 15.23
C GLU A 884 3.89 -0.66 15.85
N VAL A 885 5.04 0.03 15.82
CA VAL A 885 6.25 -0.35 16.57
C VAL A 885 5.98 -0.26 18.08
N LEU A 886 5.33 0.79 18.56
CA LEU A 886 4.96 0.93 19.98
C LEU A 886 4.00 -0.18 20.43
N LYS A 887 3.02 -0.56 19.58
CA LYS A 887 2.14 -1.70 19.82
C LYS A 887 2.92 -3.03 19.88
N ALA A 888 3.88 -3.24 18.98
CA ALA A 888 4.73 -4.43 19.02
C ALA A 888 5.54 -4.52 20.33
N TYR A 889 6.02 -3.39 20.84
CA TYR A 889 6.71 -3.31 22.14
C TYR A 889 5.76 -3.60 23.32
N HIS A 890 4.66 -2.86 23.44
CA HIS A 890 3.77 -2.96 24.61
C HIS A 890 2.83 -4.16 24.60
N ILE A 891 2.24 -4.50 23.45
CA ILE A 891 1.22 -5.54 23.33
C ILE A 891 1.88 -6.88 23.02
N ASP A 892 2.73 -6.93 21.99
CA ASP A 892 3.34 -8.21 21.55
C ASP A 892 4.66 -8.54 22.29
N LYS A 893 5.11 -7.62 23.16
CA LYS A 893 6.33 -7.76 23.98
C LYS A 893 7.59 -8.02 23.16
N VAL A 894 7.73 -7.40 21.99
CA VAL A 894 8.95 -7.49 21.17
C VAL A 894 10.02 -6.59 21.80
N LYS A 895 11.26 -7.09 21.95
CA LYS A 895 12.41 -6.32 22.49
C LYS A 895 12.97 -5.32 21.48
N ILE A 896 12.21 -4.28 21.20
CA ILE A 896 12.62 -3.23 20.26
C ILE A 896 13.49 -2.22 20.99
N ARG A 897 14.72 -2.00 20.49
CA ARG A 897 15.73 -1.15 21.11
C ARG A 897 15.97 0.17 20.38
N GLY A 898 15.54 0.29 19.13
CA GLY A 898 15.73 1.52 18.38
C GLY A 898 14.96 1.60 17.07
N TYR A 899 14.77 2.82 16.61
CA TYR A 899 14.11 3.17 15.37
C TYR A 899 14.92 4.24 14.62
N TYR A 900 15.32 3.92 13.40
CA TYR A 900 16.13 4.77 12.54
C TYR A 900 15.34 5.16 11.29
N ALA A 901 15.02 6.45 11.19
CA ALA A 901 14.28 6.97 10.04
C ALA A 901 15.19 7.06 8.79
N PHE A 902 14.65 6.75 7.61
CA PHE A 902 15.35 6.79 6.33
C PHE A 902 14.79 7.93 5.47
N LYS A 903 15.57 8.95 5.08
CA LYS A 903 16.99 9.21 5.34
C LYS A 903 17.26 10.70 5.60
N LEU A 904 18.46 11.06 6.08
CA LEU A 904 18.80 12.44 6.43
C LEU A 904 18.65 13.40 5.23
N THR A 905 19.40 13.19 4.14
CA THR A 905 19.39 14.08 2.98
C THR A 905 18.96 13.38 1.68
N GLU A 906 18.25 14.10 0.81
CA GLU A 906 17.92 13.62 -0.54
C GLU A 906 18.99 14.03 -1.58
N GLU A 907 19.08 13.26 -2.67
CA GLU A 907 19.92 13.58 -3.83
C GLU A 907 19.03 14.11 -4.98
N LYS A 908 19.51 15.10 -5.75
CA LYS A 908 18.72 15.82 -6.77
C LYS A 908 18.01 14.95 -7.81
N SER A 909 18.59 13.78 -8.13
CA SER A 909 18.09 12.85 -9.18
C SER A 909 17.56 11.53 -8.65
N LYS A 910 17.35 11.39 -7.32
CA LYS A 910 16.81 10.18 -6.70
C LYS A 910 15.43 10.42 -6.10
N PRO A 911 14.64 9.36 -5.83
CA PRO A 911 13.40 9.48 -5.07
C PRO A 911 13.64 10.20 -3.74
N ARG A 912 12.70 11.07 -3.38
CA ARG A 912 12.84 12.06 -2.31
C ARG A 912 12.58 11.44 -0.93
N PHE A 913 13.54 10.65 -0.44
CA PHE A 913 13.53 10.06 0.90
C PHE A 913 14.12 10.95 2.00
N GLY A 914 14.64 12.14 1.68
CA GLY A 914 15.31 13.02 2.66
C GLY A 914 14.35 13.78 3.57
N PHE A 915 14.69 13.90 4.86
CA PHE A 915 14.11 14.91 5.78
C PHE A 915 14.58 16.32 5.44
N PHE A 916 15.75 16.42 4.82
CA PHE A 916 16.26 17.65 4.23
C PHE A 916 16.29 17.55 2.71
N THR A 917 16.01 18.68 2.05
CA THR A 917 16.18 18.77 0.59
C THR A 917 17.64 18.71 0.20
N SER A 918 17.91 18.50 -1.10
CA SER A 918 19.30 18.52 -1.62
C SER A 918 20.04 19.85 -1.38
N ASP A 919 19.30 20.95 -1.20
CA ASP A 919 19.84 22.26 -0.83
C ASP A 919 19.84 22.50 0.70
N SER A 920 19.74 21.43 1.50
CA SER A 920 19.79 21.45 2.97
C SER A 920 18.63 22.21 3.65
N ARG A 921 17.47 22.33 2.98
CA ARG A 921 16.26 22.92 3.58
C ARG A 921 15.49 21.87 4.38
N ALA A 922 15.06 22.24 5.58
CA ALA A 922 14.27 21.39 6.48
C ALA A 922 12.83 21.21 5.96
N LYS A 923 12.32 19.97 6.01
CA LYS A 923 10.91 19.66 5.74
C LYS A 923 10.09 19.57 7.03
N SER A 924 8.77 19.58 6.90
CA SER A 924 7.83 19.57 8.03
C SER A 924 7.98 18.34 8.95
N SER A 925 8.36 17.20 8.38
CA SER A 925 8.56 15.94 9.10
C SER A 925 9.62 15.96 10.19
N ILE A 926 10.57 16.89 10.14
CA ILE A 926 11.57 17.07 11.20
C ILE A 926 10.89 17.45 12.51
N GLN A 927 9.88 18.33 12.47
CA GLN A 927 9.15 18.75 13.67
C GLN A 927 8.38 17.57 14.29
N ILE A 928 7.69 16.78 13.46
CA ILE A 928 6.96 15.60 13.93
C ILE A 928 7.91 14.57 14.53
N TYR A 929 9.03 14.28 13.87
CA TYR A 929 9.98 13.32 14.39
C TYR A 929 10.63 13.82 15.69
N ASN A 930 10.99 15.10 15.78
CA ASN A 930 11.48 15.71 17.03
C ASN A 930 10.46 15.63 18.17
N ASN A 931 9.16 15.79 17.88
CA ASN A 931 8.10 15.66 18.87
C ASN A 931 7.96 14.22 19.37
N LEU A 932 8.02 13.23 18.47
CA LEU A 932 8.02 11.80 18.83
C LEU A 932 9.21 11.44 19.73
N ILE A 933 10.40 11.95 19.39
CA ILE A 933 11.62 11.71 20.18
C ILE A 933 11.51 12.40 21.55
N SER A 934 11.07 13.67 21.59
CA SER A 934 10.94 14.43 22.85
C SER A 934 9.93 13.79 23.80
N SER A 935 8.86 13.23 23.25
CA SER A 935 7.79 12.58 23.99
C SER A 935 8.09 11.11 24.29
N ASN A 936 9.21 10.59 23.78
CA ASN A 936 9.60 9.19 23.76
C ASN A 936 8.46 8.24 23.33
N GLY A 937 7.67 8.63 22.32
CA GLY A 937 6.47 7.89 21.89
C GLY A 937 5.22 8.76 21.85
N PHE A 938 4.09 8.21 22.35
CA PHE A 938 2.76 8.80 22.30
C PHE A 938 2.16 8.86 23.72
N PRO A 939 2.61 9.77 24.60
CA PRO A 939 2.12 9.87 25.97
C PRO A 939 0.70 10.42 26.04
N ALA A 940 -0.02 10.12 27.13
CA ALA A 940 -1.30 10.75 27.43
C ALA A 940 -1.10 12.20 27.90
N GLU A 941 -2.07 13.10 27.65
CA GLU A 941 -1.99 14.54 27.95
C GLU A 941 -1.68 14.89 29.43
N TYR A 942 -1.77 13.93 30.35
CA TYR A 942 -1.54 14.12 31.79
C TYR A 942 -0.44 13.22 32.41
N SER A 943 0.36 12.48 31.62
CA SER A 943 1.46 11.68 32.19
C SER A 943 2.74 12.52 32.30
N SER A 944 3.07 12.94 33.52
CA SER A 944 4.27 13.70 33.87
C SER A 944 5.52 12.85 34.09
N ASP A 945 5.51 11.58 33.72
CA ASP A 945 6.72 10.74 33.80
C ASP A 945 7.55 10.96 32.53
N LEU A 946 8.15 12.16 32.44
CA LEU A 946 9.35 12.32 31.62
C LEU A 946 10.41 11.37 32.19
N CYS A 947 11.21 10.73 31.33
CA CYS A 947 12.40 10.00 31.76
C CYS A 947 13.28 10.95 32.58
N ASP A 948 13.08 10.94 33.90
CA ASP A 948 13.83 11.73 34.83
C ASP A 948 15.26 11.21 34.78
N GLN A 949 16.21 12.13 34.72
CA GLN A 949 17.63 11.82 34.67
C GLN A 949 18.09 11.25 36.02
N SER A 950 17.71 10.02 36.35
CA SER A 950 18.30 9.25 37.44
C SER A 950 17.88 7.78 37.42
N GLU A 951 18.28 7.05 36.37
CA GLU A 951 18.83 5.71 36.59
C GLU A 951 20.32 5.79 36.24
N GLU A 952 21.06 6.51 37.09
CA GLU A 952 22.42 6.07 37.38
C GLU A 952 22.28 4.59 37.75
N LYS A 953 22.71 3.70 36.82
CA LYS A 953 23.28 2.42 37.23
C LYS A 953 24.07 2.73 38.48
N THR A 954 23.73 2.10 39.60
CA THR A 954 24.42 2.25 40.87
C THR A 954 25.93 2.10 40.65
N GLU A 955 26.59 3.21 40.33
CA GLU A 955 28.03 3.31 40.32
C GLU A 955 28.36 3.25 41.80
N CYS A 956 29.03 2.17 42.17
CA CYS A 956 29.49 1.97 43.53
C CYS A 956 30.21 3.25 43.96
N THR A 957 29.58 4.03 44.85
CA THR A 957 30.11 5.30 45.37
C THR A 957 31.47 5.11 46.01
N PHE A 958 31.73 3.89 46.52
CA PHE A 958 33.02 3.45 47.00
C PHE A 958 34.09 3.33 45.89
N CYS A 959 33.72 2.89 44.68
CA CYS A 959 34.62 2.81 43.52
C CYS A 959 34.98 4.19 42.96
N LEU A 960 34.03 5.13 42.91
CA LEU A 960 34.28 6.52 42.54
C LEU A 960 35.20 7.22 43.56
N PHE A 961 34.97 6.98 44.86
CA PHE A 961 35.84 7.46 45.94
C PHE A 961 37.27 6.90 45.83
N LEU A 962 37.41 5.60 45.55
CA LEU A 962 38.71 4.94 45.30
C LEU A 962 39.41 5.47 44.05
N SER A 963 38.66 5.78 42.98
CA SER A 963 39.19 6.28 41.71
C SER A 963 39.70 7.72 41.82
N GLN A 964 38.91 8.63 42.42
CA GLN A 964 39.28 10.04 42.58
C GLN A 964 40.42 10.25 43.60
N LYS A 965 40.55 9.35 44.59
CA LYS A 965 41.59 9.45 45.64
C LYS A 965 42.77 8.51 45.41
N LYS A 966 42.94 7.90 44.22
CA LYS A 966 44.11 7.06 43.87
C LYS A 966 45.46 7.66 44.27
N PRO A 967 45.74 8.97 44.04
CA PRO A 967 47.01 9.57 44.46
C PRO A 967 47.15 9.62 45.98
N LEU A 968 46.08 9.91 46.71
CA LEU A 968 46.05 10.01 48.17
C LEU A 968 46.15 8.63 48.85
N ILE A 969 45.54 7.60 48.27
CA ILE A 969 45.65 6.21 48.73
C ILE A 969 47.05 5.68 48.46
N PHE A 970 47.64 5.97 47.29
CA PHE A 970 49.04 5.66 47.01
C PHE A 970 50.00 6.38 47.97
N PHE A 971 49.77 7.67 48.23
CA PHE A 971 50.54 8.46 49.20
C PHE A 971 50.39 7.92 50.64
N GLY A 972 49.17 7.52 51.02
CA GLY A 972 48.87 6.88 52.30
C GLY A 972 49.55 5.51 52.45
N CYS A 973 49.56 4.69 51.41
CA CYS A 973 50.26 3.41 51.38
C CYS A 973 51.79 3.60 51.45
N CYS A 974 52.35 4.63 50.80
CA CYS A 974 53.75 5.00 50.93
C CYS A 974 54.11 5.53 52.33
N LEU A 975 53.23 6.33 52.95
CA LEU A 975 53.41 6.79 54.33
C LEU A 975 53.29 5.63 55.33
N PHE A 976 52.39 4.70 55.10
CA PHE A 976 52.24 3.52 55.93
C PHE A 976 53.42 2.56 55.78
N SER A 977 53.92 2.34 54.55
CA SER A 977 55.09 1.49 54.32
C SER A 977 56.36 2.11 54.92
N THR A 978 56.54 3.43 54.81
CA THR A 978 57.65 4.14 55.45
C THR A 978 57.52 4.15 56.97
N PHE A 979 56.31 4.29 57.53
CA PHE A 979 56.06 4.17 58.97
C PHE A 979 56.35 2.76 59.49
N VAL A 980 55.95 1.71 58.77
CA VAL A 980 56.27 0.31 59.10
C VAL A 980 57.78 0.05 58.99
N LEU A 981 58.46 0.66 58.01
CA LEU A 981 59.91 0.55 57.87
C LEU A 981 60.63 1.25 59.05
N LEU A 982 60.16 2.44 59.44
CA LEU A 982 60.66 3.17 60.60
C LEU A 982 60.40 2.42 61.91
N LEU A 983 59.20 1.83 62.09
CA LEU A 983 58.87 1.00 63.24
C LEU A 983 59.72 -0.27 63.30
N THR A 984 59.96 -0.93 62.17
CA THR A 984 60.83 -2.11 62.11
C THR A 984 62.28 -1.75 62.37
N ILE A 985 62.77 -0.60 61.90
CA ILE A 985 64.09 -0.06 62.27
C ILE A 985 64.16 0.29 63.75
N ILE A 986 63.15 0.94 64.34
CA ILE A 986 63.09 1.27 65.77
C ILE A 986 63.03 0.00 66.61
N ILE A 987 62.21 -1.00 66.24
CA ILE A 987 62.13 -2.29 66.91
C ILE A 987 63.44 -3.06 66.77
N PHE A 988 64.08 -3.02 65.61
CA PHE A 988 65.40 -3.60 65.37
C PHE A 988 66.47 -2.92 66.23
N HIS A 989 66.43 -1.59 66.38
CA HIS A 989 67.35 -0.84 67.23
C HIS A 989 67.07 -1.07 68.73
N LYS A 990 65.80 -1.19 69.14
CA LYS A 990 65.42 -1.60 70.51
C LYS A 990 65.81 -3.05 70.80
N ARG A 991 65.70 -3.97 69.84
CA ARG A 991 66.19 -5.36 69.95
C ARG A 991 67.71 -5.43 69.97
N LYS A 992 68.41 -4.58 69.19
CA LYS A 992 69.89 -4.48 69.22
C LYS A 992 70.38 -3.88 70.54
N ARG A 993 69.73 -2.86 71.09
CA ARG A 993 69.99 -2.34 72.46
C ARG A 993 69.63 -3.34 73.56
N ARG A 994 68.54 -4.12 73.43
CA ARG A 994 68.22 -5.21 74.38
C ARG A 994 69.17 -6.40 74.27
N LYS A 995 69.72 -6.71 73.10
CA LYS A 995 70.79 -7.72 72.93
C LYS A 995 72.13 -7.23 73.50
N LEU A 996 72.46 -5.94 73.39
CA LEU A 996 73.63 -5.35 74.05
C LEU A 996 73.50 -5.25 75.58
N TYR A 997 72.28 -5.10 76.12
CA TYR A 997 72.03 -5.12 77.58
C TYR A 997 71.91 -6.55 78.15
N ARG A 998 71.46 -7.55 77.37
CA ARG A 998 71.44 -8.97 77.79
C ARG A 998 72.79 -9.69 77.62
N ALA A 999 73.73 -9.16 76.84
CA ALA A 999 75.08 -9.71 76.68
C ALA A 999 76.05 -9.35 77.82
N LYS A 1000 75.61 -8.61 78.86
CA LYS A 1000 76.43 -8.25 80.02
C LYS A 1000 76.13 -9.02 81.32
N ASN A 1001 75.13 -9.90 81.34
CA ASN A 1001 74.62 -10.51 82.60
C ASN A 1001 74.48 -12.05 82.61
N PHE A 1002 75.23 -12.79 81.79
CA PHE A 1002 75.35 -14.25 81.96
C PHE A 1002 76.78 -14.73 81.65
N GLN A 1003 77.69 -14.44 82.58
CA GLN A 1003 78.85 -15.28 82.86
C GLN A 1003 78.52 -16.04 84.14
N HIS A 1004 78.16 -17.31 84.02
CA HIS A 1004 78.73 -18.41 84.82
C HIS A 1004 77.97 -19.72 84.58
N ILE A 1005 78.79 -20.77 84.39
CA ILE A 1005 78.55 -22.20 84.57
C ILE A 1005 78.27 -23.01 83.29
N CYS A 1006 79.06 -24.08 83.22
CA CYS A 1006 79.41 -24.97 82.13
C CYS A 1006 78.55 -26.28 82.21
N PRO A 1007 78.82 -27.37 81.47
CA PRO A 1007 77.92 -28.08 80.55
C PRO A 1007 77.52 -29.47 81.14
N PRO A 1008 77.32 -30.62 80.43
CA PRO A 1008 77.27 -30.92 78.98
C PRO A 1008 76.21 -31.98 78.54
N PHE A 1009 76.27 -32.33 77.24
CA PHE A 1009 76.13 -33.68 76.66
C PHE A 1009 74.83 -34.15 75.95
N LYS A 1010 75.06 -34.64 74.71
CA LYS A 1010 74.46 -35.82 74.02
C LYS A 1010 72.98 -35.71 73.58
N LYS A 1011 72.49 -36.41 72.55
CA LYS A 1011 73.01 -37.13 71.36
C LYS A 1011 71.73 -37.57 70.61
N GLY A 1012 71.85 -37.73 69.28
CA GLY A 1012 70.93 -38.55 68.48
C GLY A 1012 69.59 -37.88 68.16
N HIS A 1013 68.87 -38.20 67.09
CA HIS A 1013 69.11 -39.05 65.92
C HIS A 1013 67.75 -39.11 65.19
N LYS A 1014 67.74 -39.14 63.84
CA LYS A 1014 66.78 -39.89 62.97
C LYS A 1014 65.27 -39.60 63.13
N ALA A 1015 64.39 -39.74 62.16
CA ALA A 1015 64.33 -40.31 60.80
C ALA A 1015 62.99 -39.78 60.25
N THR A 1016 62.92 -39.20 59.04
CA THR A 1016 62.55 -39.82 57.75
C THR A 1016 61.24 -40.60 57.69
N LEU A 1017 60.56 -40.37 56.54
CA LEU A 1017 59.51 -41.14 55.82
C LEU A 1017 58.07 -40.72 56.17
N ASN A 1018 57.19 -40.40 55.21
CA ASN A 1018 57.16 -40.60 53.75
C ASN A 1018 56.75 -39.34 53.00
#